data_AF-A0A1D8AXI9-F1
#
_entry.id   AF-A0A1D8AXI9-F1
#
_cell.length_a   1.000
_cell.length_b   1.000
_cell.length_c   1.000
_cell.angle_alpha   90.00
_cell.angle_beta   90.00
_cell.angle_gamma   90.00
#
_symmetry.space_group_name_H-M   'P 1'
#
loop_
_entity.id
_entity.type
_entity.pdbx_description
1 polymer ?
#
loop_
_entity_poly.entity_id
_entity_poly.type
_entity_poly.pdbx_seq_one_letter_code
_entity_poly.pdbx_strand_id
1 'polypeptide(L)'
;MPKTVLRAGLGVTALAAIVVAVLFVRSHYAAESTPALRGERIAREQGCFACHGPDGKGGVADPGARGGVVPGWDGRTVATYALNEAEVVEWILEGRPARLKDVDLHTGRKPLLPMPAYRDRMSAGQLDDLMAYFRAVSAFDTNIPALAYEGMVESEKYGCFACHGPGGVGGAPNPGSFKGHIPAWDGAEYAEIVRDEGELREWILDGHPRRLWDNPAARHFLEGQLVQMPVYRRVISDDQLAKIMGYVQWRRTERPAAERHDPARPTFPPETGRPASPVYRSPLHIVLSPDGRQACVVNYTANLLTLLDVRSRQVIAEIPVGERPTQARYAPDGRTLYVSCTWGGKIDVVDLAERRVVRSLTAGHEPCGLTVSADGRRLYVTNVVSSTVSILDTETGQTVHETPVGAQPRFATLTPDGARLAVSNGLSPWVSILDARDGRETGRYDMGRASMLREIVCSPDGRWAFLTNLVSHNEVPTVQMERGWINSNGFTVLDLAEPGRRVTLLLDQLLSGATNPSGLVLSADARKLYVSLAGIHEIAIVDVPAALALAAATRTPTEIQLLEEDVEILHRRGIARRLPAGGLGPRSLALSEATGELWVANYFSDTITVLDAETGAQRAEIALGPVQAMSTWREGELMANDGRITYQNWISCTSCHQEDTSSDGLNWDLANDGLGNAKNNKSLQDTHFSPPAMWSGVRADVADGVGAGERFQGFVPMAHVQGPITEYLSHPDRAPSPYRHDDPVILERGKKLFAAAGCDVCHPAPFYTDLKFHDLGFGTPNDFRSRFDTPSLKSTYRTAPYLHDGRAADLRTLFTEHNPDDLHGRTRGFSRQELDDLIAYVRTL
;
A
#
# COMPACT_ATOMS: atom_id res chain seq x y z
N MET A 1 14.51 -91.79 31.31
CA MET A 1 15.03 -90.40 31.26
C MET A 1 14.22 -89.60 30.26
N PRO A 2 13.95 -88.31 30.54
CA PRO A 2 12.58 -87.84 30.65
C PRO A 2 12.14 -86.86 29.56
N LYS A 3 10.82 -86.66 29.52
CA LYS A 3 10.00 -85.78 28.68
C LYS A 3 10.29 -84.26 28.83
N THR A 4 11.50 -83.87 29.25
CA THR A 4 11.86 -82.47 29.55
C THR A 4 12.43 -81.70 28.36
N VAL A 5 12.95 -82.38 27.31
CA VAL A 5 13.60 -81.68 26.18
C VAL A 5 12.60 -81.20 25.12
N LEU A 6 11.45 -81.86 24.94
CA LEU A 6 10.48 -81.46 23.92
C LEU A 6 9.59 -80.27 24.32
N ARG A 7 9.48 -79.97 25.62
CA ARG A 7 8.75 -78.78 26.12
C ARG A 7 9.58 -77.49 26.07
N ALA A 8 10.90 -77.59 26.11
CA ALA A 8 11.78 -76.42 25.98
C ALA A 8 11.83 -75.90 24.53
N GLY A 9 11.83 -76.79 23.53
CA GLY A 9 11.85 -76.41 22.11
C GLY A 9 10.58 -75.70 21.63
N LEU A 10 9.39 -76.14 22.06
CA LEU A 10 8.12 -75.48 21.73
C LEU A 10 7.92 -74.15 22.48
N GLY A 11 8.40 -74.05 23.72
CA GLY A 11 8.34 -72.81 24.50
C GLY A 11 9.20 -71.70 23.88
N VAL A 12 10.39 -72.04 23.38
CA VAL A 12 11.31 -71.08 22.74
C VAL A 12 10.81 -70.66 21.35
N THR A 13 10.23 -71.56 20.55
CA THR A 13 9.65 -71.18 19.24
C THR A 13 8.33 -70.42 19.38
N ALA A 14 7.49 -70.74 20.36
CA ALA A 14 6.29 -69.95 20.66
C ALA A 14 6.64 -68.57 21.22
N LEU A 15 7.64 -68.46 22.10
CA LEU A 15 8.12 -67.17 22.61
C LEU A 15 8.79 -66.36 21.51
N ALA A 16 9.58 -66.98 20.63
CA ALA A 16 10.16 -66.32 19.46
C ALA A 16 9.08 -65.88 18.47
N ALA A 17 8.04 -66.68 18.24
CA ALA A 17 6.91 -66.31 17.39
C ALA A 17 6.07 -65.18 18.02
N ILE A 18 5.89 -65.18 19.34
CA ILE A 18 5.22 -64.08 20.06
C ILE A 18 6.10 -62.83 20.05
N VAL A 19 7.41 -62.93 20.24
CA VAL A 19 8.33 -61.79 20.16
C VAL A 19 8.40 -61.25 18.74
N VAL A 20 8.46 -62.11 17.71
CA VAL A 20 8.40 -61.70 16.31
C VAL A 20 7.03 -61.13 15.98
N ALA A 21 5.92 -61.67 16.47
CA ALA A 21 4.60 -61.11 16.29
C ALA A 21 4.45 -59.77 17.04
N VAL A 22 4.98 -59.63 18.24
CA VAL A 22 4.99 -58.38 19.02
C VAL A 22 5.90 -57.35 18.39
N LEU A 23 7.04 -57.75 17.82
CA LEU A 23 7.95 -56.87 17.07
C LEU A 23 7.36 -56.51 15.70
N PHE A 24 6.68 -57.43 15.03
CA PHE A 24 5.98 -57.21 13.76
C PHE A 24 4.80 -56.26 13.96
N VAL A 25 3.95 -56.51 14.97
CA VAL A 25 2.89 -55.62 15.43
C VAL A 25 3.50 -54.29 15.87
N ARG A 26 4.53 -54.24 16.73
CA ARG A 26 5.19 -52.98 17.09
C ARG A 26 5.78 -52.24 15.89
N SER A 27 6.28 -52.93 14.87
CA SER A 27 6.84 -52.29 13.66
C SER A 27 5.75 -51.79 12.71
N HIS A 28 4.58 -52.46 12.67
CA HIS A 28 3.41 -52.02 11.88
C HIS A 28 2.56 -50.97 12.59
N TYR A 29 2.65 -50.87 13.92
CA TYR A 29 1.98 -49.86 14.75
C TYR A 29 2.96 -48.83 15.35
N ALA A 30 4.24 -48.89 15.00
CA ALA A 30 5.17 -47.80 15.31
C ALA A 30 4.85 -46.67 14.35
N ALA A 31 4.40 -45.53 14.89
CA ALA A 31 4.16 -44.34 14.09
C ALA A 31 5.38 -44.08 13.21
N GLU A 32 5.20 -44.00 11.89
CA GLU A 32 6.16 -43.30 11.05
C GLU A 32 6.21 -41.87 11.59
N SER A 33 7.24 -41.56 12.39
CA SER A 33 7.44 -40.20 12.84
C SER A 33 7.76 -39.39 11.58
N THR A 34 6.82 -38.57 11.12
CA THR A 34 7.03 -37.68 9.97
C THR A 34 8.27 -36.81 10.20
N PRO A 35 8.96 -36.33 9.15
CA PRO A 35 10.08 -35.41 9.32
C PRO A 35 9.77 -34.26 10.29
N ALA A 36 8.55 -33.72 10.26
CA ALA A 36 8.10 -32.67 11.18
C ALA A 36 7.98 -33.15 12.65
N LEU A 37 7.47 -34.35 12.92
CA LEU A 37 7.43 -34.88 14.30
C LEU A 37 8.84 -35.19 14.83
N ARG A 38 9.72 -35.68 13.96
CA ARG A 38 11.14 -35.84 14.32
C ARG A 38 11.79 -34.50 14.59
N GLY A 39 11.48 -33.49 13.77
CA GLY A 39 11.91 -32.10 13.94
C GLY A 39 11.42 -31.47 15.24
N GLU A 40 10.16 -31.67 15.61
CA GLU A 40 9.60 -31.20 16.88
C GLU A 40 10.36 -31.82 18.08
N ARG A 41 10.59 -33.14 18.03
CA ARG A 41 11.37 -33.83 19.05
C ARG A 41 12.80 -33.29 19.12
N ILE A 42 13.44 -33.07 17.98
CA ILE A 42 14.78 -32.46 17.91
C ILE A 42 14.76 -31.05 18.52
N ALA A 43 13.78 -30.21 18.19
CA ALA A 43 13.62 -28.88 18.77
C ALA A 43 13.47 -28.94 20.31
N ARG A 44 12.73 -29.93 20.82
CA ARG A 44 12.53 -30.15 22.25
C ARG A 44 13.80 -30.65 22.95
N GLU A 45 14.50 -31.61 22.34
CA GLU A 45 15.75 -32.18 22.85
C GLU A 45 16.91 -31.17 22.84
N GLN A 46 16.97 -30.31 21.82
CA GLN A 46 17.96 -29.25 21.65
C GLN A 46 17.62 -27.96 22.43
N GLY A 47 16.50 -27.96 23.14
CA GLY A 47 16.06 -26.86 24.00
C GLY A 47 15.56 -25.61 23.26
N CYS A 48 15.26 -25.69 21.96
CA CYS A 48 14.84 -24.55 21.15
C CYS A 48 13.59 -23.86 21.71
N PHE A 49 12.62 -24.64 22.21
CA PHE A 49 11.37 -24.12 22.80
C PHE A 49 11.56 -23.38 24.13
N ALA A 50 12.71 -23.51 24.79
CA ALA A 50 13.00 -22.71 25.98
C ALA A 50 13.18 -21.22 25.65
N CYS A 51 13.56 -20.89 24.41
CA CYS A 51 13.72 -19.51 23.94
C CYS A 51 12.58 -19.10 22.99
N HIS A 52 12.22 -19.96 22.04
CA HIS A 52 11.17 -19.67 21.04
C HIS A 52 9.74 -19.89 21.53
N GLY A 53 9.58 -20.26 22.81
CA GLY A 53 8.29 -20.53 23.44
C GLY A 53 7.77 -21.95 23.19
N PRO A 54 6.73 -22.37 23.93
CA PRO A 54 6.14 -23.71 23.79
C PRO A 54 5.69 -23.95 22.35
N ASP A 55 6.17 -25.06 21.76
CA ASP A 55 5.92 -25.46 20.37
C ASP A 55 6.26 -24.35 19.33
N GLY A 56 7.19 -23.47 19.70
CA GLY A 56 7.65 -22.36 18.87
C GLY A 56 6.73 -21.14 18.87
N LYS A 57 5.85 -20.96 19.88
CA LYS A 57 4.92 -19.81 19.93
C LYS A 57 5.25 -18.82 21.04
N GLY A 58 5.28 -17.52 20.68
CA GLY A 58 5.29 -16.41 21.63
C GLY A 58 6.53 -16.33 22.53
N GLY A 59 7.72 -16.39 21.91
CA GLY A 59 9.02 -16.57 22.58
C GLY A 59 9.34 -15.66 23.79
N VAL A 60 10.38 -16.04 24.53
CA VAL A 60 10.64 -15.49 25.87
C VAL A 60 11.09 -14.03 25.83
N ALA A 61 10.82 -13.28 26.90
CA ALA A 61 11.26 -11.91 27.02
C ALA A 61 12.79 -11.77 26.99
N ASP A 62 13.28 -10.92 26.11
CA ASP A 62 14.67 -10.47 26.04
C ASP A 62 14.65 -8.94 25.86
N PRO A 63 14.72 -8.15 26.95
CA PRO A 63 14.77 -6.69 26.92
C PRO A 63 15.94 -6.11 26.11
N GLY A 64 16.94 -6.92 25.80
CA GLY A 64 18.07 -6.58 24.94
C GLY A 64 17.85 -6.89 23.46
N ALA A 65 16.82 -7.66 23.10
CA ALA A 65 16.48 -7.96 21.72
C ALA A 65 15.65 -6.83 21.07
N ARG A 66 15.73 -6.71 19.74
CA ARG A 66 15.09 -5.65 18.93
C ARG A 66 13.57 -5.50 19.15
N GLY A 67 12.88 -6.58 19.55
CA GLY A 67 11.44 -6.58 19.87
C GLY A 67 11.11 -6.80 21.35
N GLY A 68 12.10 -6.79 22.26
CA GLY A 68 11.90 -7.08 23.69
C GLY A 68 11.61 -8.57 24.02
N VAL A 69 11.57 -9.43 23.01
CA VAL A 69 11.31 -10.88 23.09
C VAL A 69 12.13 -11.63 22.02
N VAL A 70 12.41 -12.91 22.28
CA VAL A 70 12.91 -13.86 21.27
C VAL A 70 11.75 -14.20 20.32
N PRO A 71 11.94 -14.17 18.99
CA PRO A 71 10.85 -14.44 18.06
C PRO A 71 10.34 -15.89 18.18
N GLY A 72 9.02 -16.08 18.15
CA GLY A 72 8.44 -17.39 17.88
C GLY A 72 8.65 -17.83 16.43
N TRP A 73 8.39 -19.10 16.15
CA TRP A 73 8.33 -19.68 14.81
C TRP A 73 6.96 -19.52 14.17
N ASP A 74 5.97 -19.03 14.90
CA ASP A 74 4.67 -18.67 14.33
C ASP A 74 4.85 -17.59 13.24
N GLY A 75 4.23 -17.83 12.08
CA GLY A 75 4.56 -17.15 10.82
C GLY A 75 4.52 -15.62 10.81
N ARG A 76 3.92 -14.98 11.80
CA ARG A 76 3.88 -13.50 11.94
C ARG A 76 5.16 -12.94 12.54
N THR A 77 5.85 -13.72 13.36
CA THR A 77 7.00 -13.26 14.15
C THR A 77 8.32 -13.55 13.44
N VAL A 78 8.48 -14.75 12.88
CA VAL A 78 9.77 -15.16 12.27
C VAL A 78 10.08 -14.42 10.96
N ALA A 79 9.04 -14.03 10.20
CA ALA A 79 9.16 -13.28 8.95
C ALA A 79 9.70 -11.86 9.12
N THR A 80 9.82 -11.38 10.37
CA THR A 80 10.46 -10.09 10.69
C THR A 80 11.98 -10.22 10.94
N TYR A 81 12.50 -11.45 11.08
CA TYR A 81 13.91 -11.74 11.42
C TYR A 81 14.68 -12.55 10.37
N ALA A 82 14.01 -13.33 9.53
CA ALA A 82 14.62 -14.12 8.45
C ALA A 82 13.95 -13.83 7.10
N LEU A 83 14.75 -13.58 6.06
CA LEU A 83 14.29 -13.20 4.72
C LEU A 83 13.82 -14.40 3.89
N ASN A 84 14.44 -15.55 4.09
CA ASN A 84 14.12 -16.80 3.40
C ASN A 84 14.54 -18.03 4.24
N GLU A 85 14.21 -19.24 3.80
CA GLU A 85 14.54 -20.47 4.54
C GLU A 85 16.05 -20.68 4.68
N ALA A 86 16.84 -20.24 3.68
CA ALA A 86 18.29 -20.36 3.73
C ALA A 86 18.86 -19.56 4.90
N GLU A 87 18.32 -18.36 5.15
CA GLU A 87 18.73 -17.55 6.29
C GLU A 87 18.29 -18.15 7.64
N VAL A 88 17.16 -18.86 7.69
CA VAL A 88 16.77 -19.64 8.88
C VAL A 88 17.79 -20.75 9.16
N VAL A 89 18.28 -21.43 8.12
CA VAL A 89 19.34 -22.43 8.26
C VAL A 89 20.63 -21.79 8.79
N GLU A 90 20.99 -20.60 8.34
CA GLU A 90 22.14 -19.88 8.88
C GLU A 90 21.95 -19.47 10.35
N TRP A 91 20.75 -19.02 10.74
CA TRP A 91 20.42 -18.78 12.15
C TRP A 91 20.60 -20.03 13.02
N ILE A 92 20.17 -21.20 12.53
CA ILE A 92 20.30 -22.47 13.25
C ILE A 92 21.77 -22.90 13.32
N LEU A 93 22.48 -22.94 12.20
CA LEU A 93 23.82 -23.49 12.15
C LEU A 93 24.86 -22.58 12.80
N GLU A 94 24.76 -21.27 12.57
CA GLU A 94 25.77 -20.28 12.95
C GLU A 94 25.38 -19.43 14.15
N GLY A 95 24.13 -19.51 14.61
CA GLY A 95 23.57 -18.59 15.62
C GLY A 95 23.37 -17.16 15.09
N ARG A 96 23.73 -16.90 13.82
CA ARG A 96 23.60 -15.61 13.14
C ARG A 96 23.84 -15.74 11.63
N PRO A 97 23.05 -15.06 10.78
CA PRO A 97 23.20 -15.13 9.33
C PRO A 97 24.41 -14.35 8.84
N ALA A 98 24.92 -14.72 7.67
CA ALA A 98 26.06 -14.08 7.02
C ALA A 98 25.86 -12.57 6.85
N ARG A 99 24.63 -12.16 6.51
CA ARG A 99 24.20 -10.76 6.39
C ARG A 99 24.43 -9.92 7.65
N LEU A 100 24.44 -10.54 8.83
CA LEU A 100 24.62 -9.88 10.12
C LEU A 100 26.00 -10.15 10.76
N LYS A 101 26.94 -10.80 10.04
CA LYS A 101 28.27 -11.12 10.58
C LYS A 101 29.15 -9.88 10.80
N ASP A 102 29.01 -8.89 9.92
CA ASP A 102 29.81 -7.66 9.91
C ASP A 102 29.04 -6.43 10.44
N VAL A 103 27.81 -6.63 10.91
CA VAL A 103 27.02 -5.59 11.56
C VAL A 103 27.44 -5.49 13.02
N ASP A 104 28.02 -4.35 13.41
CA ASP A 104 28.37 -4.08 14.81
C ASP A 104 27.10 -3.79 15.62
N LEU A 105 26.50 -4.84 16.19
CA LEU A 105 25.35 -4.73 17.09
C LEU A 105 25.71 -4.08 18.44
N HIS A 106 26.97 -3.67 18.66
CA HIS A 106 27.41 -3.00 19.90
C HIS A 106 27.10 -1.51 19.96
N THR A 107 26.55 -0.91 18.90
CA THR A 107 26.00 0.46 18.92
C THR A 107 24.56 0.54 19.45
N GLY A 108 24.01 -0.54 20.02
CA GLY A 108 22.67 -0.61 20.63
C GLY A 108 22.57 -1.54 21.87
N ARG A 109 21.33 -1.76 22.37
CA ARG A 109 21.09 -2.70 23.48
C ARG A 109 21.47 -4.12 23.04
N LYS A 110 22.31 -4.80 23.82
CA LYS A 110 22.78 -6.16 23.55
C LYS A 110 21.71 -7.19 23.95
N PRO A 111 21.32 -8.13 23.07
CA PRO A 111 20.42 -9.22 23.45
C PRO A 111 21.03 -10.01 24.60
N LEU A 112 20.22 -10.25 25.63
CA LEU A 112 20.63 -11.03 26.81
C LEU A 112 20.67 -12.52 26.48
N LEU A 113 19.90 -12.95 25.48
CA LEU A 113 19.80 -14.33 25.03
C LEU A 113 20.24 -14.45 23.56
N PRO A 114 21.55 -14.65 23.28
CA PRO A 114 22.02 -14.84 21.92
C PRO A 114 21.59 -16.22 21.37
N MET A 115 21.23 -16.26 20.08
CA MET A 115 20.89 -17.51 19.40
C MET A 115 22.10 -18.46 19.37
N PRO A 116 21.98 -19.71 19.86
CA PRO A 116 23.07 -20.67 19.82
C PRO A 116 23.39 -21.16 18.40
N ALA A 117 24.65 -21.47 18.13
CA ALA A 117 25.09 -22.14 16.91
C ALA A 117 24.99 -23.67 17.07
N TYR A 118 24.25 -24.33 16.17
CA TYR A 118 23.99 -25.77 16.23
C TYR A 118 24.80 -26.59 15.20
N ARG A 119 25.69 -25.98 14.41
CA ARG A 119 26.51 -26.67 13.40
C ARG A 119 27.24 -27.90 13.93
N ASP A 120 27.81 -27.81 15.13
CA ASP A 120 28.56 -28.92 15.73
C ASP A 120 27.69 -29.84 16.61
N ARG A 121 26.38 -29.58 16.69
CA ARG A 121 25.43 -30.26 17.59
C ARG A 121 24.29 -30.96 16.86
N MET A 122 24.22 -30.84 15.53
CA MET A 122 23.13 -31.33 14.71
C MET A 122 23.66 -31.89 13.38
N SER A 123 23.24 -33.11 13.03
CA SER A 123 23.54 -33.69 11.72
C SER A 123 22.65 -33.08 10.61
N ALA A 124 23.05 -33.23 9.34
CA ALA A 124 22.28 -32.74 8.20
C ALA A 124 20.84 -33.30 8.18
N GLY A 125 20.66 -34.59 8.46
CA GLY A 125 19.32 -35.19 8.53
C GLY A 125 18.47 -34.67 9.69
N GLN A 126 19.09 -34.32 10.83
CA GLN A 126 18.37 -33.69 11.95
C GLN A 126 17.99 -32.24 11.62
N LEU A 127 18.83 -31.52 10.86
CA LEU A 127 18.50 -30.19 10.36
C LEU A 127 17.33 -30.26 9.36
N ASP A 128 17.32 -31.24 8.46
CA ASP A 128 16.23 -31.43 7.51
C ASP A 128 14.90 -31.72 8.22
N ASP A 129 14.92 -32.59 9.23
CA ASP A 129 13.75 -32.87 10.08
C ASP A 129 13.30 -31.63 10.86
N LEU A 130 14.23 -30.88 11.46
CA LEU A 130 13.93 -29.63 12.16
C LEU A 130 13.33 -28.57 11.22
N MET A 131 13.86 -28.44 10.00
CA MET A 131 13.33 -27.55 8.98
C MET A 131 11.95 -28.01 8.48
N ALA A 132 11.67 -29.31 8.46
CA ALA A 132 10.33 -29.81 8.16
C ALA A 132 9.32 -29.39 9.24
N TYR A 133 9.70 -29.42 10.52
CA TYR A 133 8.88 -28.88 11.61
C TYR A 133 8.73 -27.36 11.51
N PHE A 134 9.82 -26.64 11.26
CA PHE A 134 9.80 -25.19 11.11
C PHE A 134 8.82 -24.75 10.02
N ARG A 135 8.87 -25.36 8.84
CA ARG A 135 7.92 -25.09 7.74
C ARG A 135 6.46 -25.33 8.13
N ALA A 136 6.22 -26.36 8.94
CA ALA A 136 4.90 -26.74 9.41
C ALA A 136 4.25 -25.66 10.29
N VAL A 137 5.05 -24.99 11.13
CA VAL A 137 4.56 -24.02 12.13
C VAL A 137 4.67 -22.56 11.68
N SER A 138 5.55 -22.27 10.73
CA SER A 138 5.85 -20.90 10.28
C SER A 138 5.11 -20.46 9.02
N ALA A 139 4.52 -21.39 8.26
CA ALA A 139 3.92 -21.11 6.94
C ALA A 139 4.88 -20.36 5.98
N PHE A 140 6.19 -20.55 6.16
CA PHE A 140 7.26 -19.86 5.44
C PHE A 140 7.47 -20.39 4.00
N ASP A 141 6.52 -21.17 3.47
CA ASP A 141 6.55 -21.70 2.11
C ASP A 141 6.08 -20.61 1.13
N THR A 142 6.99 -20.12 0.27
CA THR A 142 6.73 -19.01 -0.65
C THR A 142 5.91 -19.41 -1.89
N ASN A 143 5.60 -20.70 -2.06
CA ASN A 143 4.97 -21.25 -3.27
C ASN A 143 3.64 -21.97 -2.99
N ILE A 144 2.79 -21.43 -2.10
CA ILE A 144 1.42 -21.94 -1.86
C ILE A 144 0.46 -21.29 -2.88
N PRO A 145 -0.18 -22.03 -3.80
CA PRO A 145 -1.24 -21.51 -4.67
C PRO A 145 -2.43 -21.00 -3.86
N ALA A 146 -3.11 -19.98 -4.36
CA ALA A 146 -4.21 -19.30 -3.66
C ALA A 146 -5.27 -20.26 -3.09
N LEU A 147 -5.74 -21.23 -3.89
CA LEU A 147 -6.74 -22.21 -3.45
C LEU A 147 -6.26 -23.07 -2.26
N ALA A 148 -4.99 -23.47 -2.28
CA ALA A 148 -4.40 -24.24 -1.20
C ALA A 148 -4.20 -23.36 0.04
N TYR A 149 -3.78 -22.11 -0.13
CA TYR A 149 -3.65 -21.19 0.99
C TYR A 149 -5.00 -20.92 1.68
N GLU A 150 -6.06 -20.70 0.90
CA GLU A 150 -7.43 -20.56 1.42
C GLU A 150 -7.88 -21.81 2.17
N GLY A 151 -7.54 -23.00 1.66
CA GLY A 151 -7.81 -24.26 2.34
C GLY A 151 -7.04 -24.44 3.66
N MET A 152 -5.81 -23.91 3.74
CA MET A 152 -5.03 -23.90 4.98
C MET A 152 -5.73 -23.07 6.06
N VAL A 153 -6.23 -21.88 5.68
CA VAL A 153 -6.94 -20.97 6.59
C VAL A 153 -8.25 -21.58 7.09
N GLU A 154 -9.04 -22.18 6.20
CA GLU A 154 -10.27 -22.87 6.60
C GLU A 154 -9.95 -24.08 7.51
N SER A 155 -8.87 -24.82 7.21
CA SER A 155 -8.41 -25.93 8.06
C SER A 155 -8.00 -25.47 9.48
N GLU A 156 -7.38 -24.30 9.60
CA GLU A 156 -7.04 -23.72 10.90
C GLU A 156 -8.29 -23.30 11.68
N LYS A 157 -9.20 -22.59 11.00
CA LYS A 157 -10.48 -22.10 11.56
C LYS A 157 -11.33 -23.22 12.17
N TYR A 158 -11.35 -24.39 11.53
CA TYR A 158 -12.10 -25.55 12.00
C TYR A 158 -11.29 -26.48 12.93
N GLY A 159 -10.09 -26.06 13.32
CA GLY A 159 -9.24 -26.76 14.28
C GLY A 159 -8.61 -28.06 13.74
N CYS A 160 -8.56 -28.25 12.42
CA CYS A 160 -8.09 -29.50 11.81
C CYS A 160 -6.64 -29.82 12.20
N PHE A 161 -5.79 -28.80 12.34
CA PHE A 161 -4.39 -28.94 12.73
C PHE A 161 -4.16 -29.40 14.17
N ALA A 162 -5.17 -29.28 15.04
CA ALA A 162 -5.07 -29.81 16.41
C ALA A 162 -4.99 -31.35 16.42
N CYS A 163 -5.56 -32.01 15.40
CA CYS A 163 -5.59 -33.46 15.27
C CYS A 163 -4.61 -33.97 14.21
N HIS A 164 -4.51 -33.29 13.06
CA HIS A 164 -3.65 -33.70 11.94
C HIS A 164 -2.20 -33.18 12.03
N GLY A 165 -1.87 -32.48 13.11
CA GLY A 165 -0.56 -31.89 13.33
C GLY A 165 -0.43 -30.48 12.74
N PRO A 166 0.59 -29.70 13.16
CA PRO A 166 0.81 -28.34 12.67
C PRO A 166 0.91 -28.30 11.14
N GLY A 167 0.13 -27.43 10.49
CA GLY A 167 0.09 -27.34 9.03
C GLY A 167 -0.41 -28.60 8.30
N GLY A 168 -0.90 -29.61 9.03
CA GLY A 168 -1.33 -30.90 8.50
C GLY A 168 -0.23 -31.96 8.46
N VAL A 169 0.92 -31.71 9.11
CA VAL A 169 2.07 -32.64 9.12
C VAL A 169 2.34 -33.12 10.54
N GLY A 170 2.22 -34.43 10.77
CA GLY A 170 2.45 -35.06 12.09
C GLY A 170 1.23 -35.20 12.98
N GLY A 171 0.29 -36.10 12.62
CA GLY A 171 -0.95 -36.24 13.38
C GLY A 171 -0.83 -36.87 14.77
N ALA A 172 -1.82 -36.54 15.61
CA ALA A 172 -1.79 -36.81 17.05
C ALA A 172 -1.92 -38.31 17.38
N PRO A 173 -1.34 -38.78 18.51
CA PRO A 173 -1.56 -40.14 19.00
C PRO A 173 -3.06 -40.43 19.20
N ASN A 174 -3.51 -41.58 18.73
CA ASN A 174 -4.91 -41.99 18.79
C ASN A 174 -5.00 -43.50 19.02
N PRO A 175 -4.76 -43.96 20.26
CA PRO A 175 -4.81 -45.37 20.62
C PRO A 175 -6.16 -46.00 20.25
N GLY A 176 -6.14 -47.20 19.66
CA GLY A 176 -7.34 -47.90 19.19
C GLY A 176 -7.72 -47.65 17.72
N SER A 177 -7.10 -46.66 17.07
CA SER A 177 -7.23 -46.45 15.61
C SER A 177 -6.36 -47.41 14.79
N PHE A 178 -6.62 -47.51 13.47
CA PHE A 178 -5.89 -48.39 12.55
C PHE A 178 -4.36 -48.25 12.61
N LYS A 179 -3.87 -47.04 12.87
CA LYS A 179 -2.44 -46.70 12.89
C LYS A 179 -1.94 -46.34 14.29
N GLY A 180 -2.83 -46.37 15.30
CA GLY A 180 -2.52 -45.87 16.65
C GLY A 180 -2.32 -44.36 16.75
N HIS A 181 -2.52 -43.62 15.65
CA HIS A 181 -2.40 -42.17 15.53
C HIS A 181 -3.27 -41.65 14.38
N ILE A 182 -3.49 -40.35 14.33
CA ILE A 182 -4.22 -39.66 13.26
C ILE A 182 -3.26 -39.48 12.08
N PRO A 183 -3.60 -39.90 10.85
CA PRO A 183 -2.74 -39.71 9.70
C PRO A 183 -2.50 -38.23 9.39
N ALA A 184 -1.23 -37.88 9.12
CA ALA A 184 -0.85 -36.61 8.54
C ALA A 184 -1.28 -36.52 7.07
N TRP A 185 -1.41 -35.32 6.52
CA TRP A 185 -1.82 -35.10 5.13
C TRP A 185 -0.69 -35.33 4.13
N ASP A 186 0.56 -35.24 4.57
CA ASP A 186 1.78 -35.43 3.78
C ASP A 186 2.42 -36.82 3.93
N GLY A 187 1.89 -37.66 4.83
CA GLY A 187 2.45 -38.98 5.13
C GLY A 187 2.06 -40.07 4.12
N ALA A 188 2.93 -41.07 3.95
CA ALA A 188 2.67 -42.22 3.05
C ALA A 188 1.42 -43.02 3.47
N GLU A 189 1.12 -43.06 4.77
CA GLU A 189 -0.04 -43.75 5.34
C GLU A 189 -1.40 -43.13 4.93
N TYR A 190 -1.42 -41.86 4.53
CA TYR A 190 -2.63 -41.18 4.08
C TYR A 190 -3.25 -41.90 2.86
N ALA A 191 -2.41 -42.35 1.92
CA ALA A 191 -2.83 -43.04 0.70
C ALA A 191 -3.41 -44.44 0.96
N GLU A 192 -3.17 -45.02 2.14
CA GLU A 192 -3.72 -46.31 2.53
C GLU A 192 -5.17 -46.19 3.07
N ILE A 193 -5.52 -45.00 3.59
CA ILE A 193 -6.77 -44.75 4.31
C ILE A 193 -7.74 -43.90 3.47
N VAL A 194 -7.22 -43.08 2.55
CA VAL A 194 -7.99 -42.24 1.62
C VAL A 194 -7.56 -42.54 0.18
N ARG A 195 -8.46 -43.13 -0.63
CA ARG A 195 -8.14 -43.53 -2.01
C ARG A 195 -8.27 -42.41 -3.04
N ASP A 196 -9.26 -41.55 -2.86
CA ASP A 196 -9.59 -40.49 -3.82
C ASP A 196 -10.28 -39.31 -3.14
N GLU A 197 -10.59 -38.28 -3.93
CA GLU A 197 -11.24 -37.05 -3.47
C GLU A 197 -12.67 -37.29 -2.96
N GLY A 198 -13.38 -38.28 -3.51
CA GLY A 198 -14.71 -38.65 -3.04
C GLY A 198 -14.64 -39.24 -1.64
N GLU A 199 -13.66 -40.10 -1.39
CA GLU A 199 -13.43 -40.68 -0.06
C GLU A 199 -12.93 -39.63 0.95
N LEU A 200 -12.09 -38.68 0.53
CA LEU A 200 -11.70 -37.53 1.36
C LEU A 200 -12.91 -36.68 1.76
N ARG A 201 -13.83 -36.45 0.81
CA ARG A 201 -15.07 -35.74 1.06
C ARG A 201 -15.97 -36.47 2.06
N GLU A 202 -16.07 -37.80 1.99
CA GLU A 202 -16.79 -38.59 2.99
C GLU A 202 -16.14 -38.49 4.38
N TRP A 203 -14.81 -38.55 4.47
CA TRP A 203 -14.08 -38.34 5.72
C TRP A 203 -14.39 -36.99 6.36
N ILE A 204 -14.37 -35.90 5.59
CA ILE A 204 -14.60 -34.55 6.12
C ILE A 204 -16.08 -34.35 6.46
N LEU A 205 -17.00 -34.75 5.59
CA LEU A 205 -18.42 -34.46 5.81
C LEU A 205 -19.07 -35.40 6.82
N ASP A 206 -18.71 -36.68 6.81
CA ASP A 206 -19.40 -37.75 7.54
C ASP A 206 -18.57 -38.35 8.67
N GLY A 207 -17.30 -37.96 8.81
CA GLY A 207 -16.38 -38.49 9.83
C GLY A 207 -15.84 -39.89 9.52
N HIS A 208 -16.39 -40.58 8.52
CA HIS A 208 -15.92 -41.88 8.06
C HIS A 208 -16.34 -42.15 6.62
N PRO A 209 -15.56 -42.92 5.84
CA PRO A 209 -15.93 -43.32 4.50
C PRO A 209 -16.80 -44.58 4.56
N ARG A 210 -17.77 -44.69 3.65
CA ARG A 210 -18.70 -45.84 3.61
C ARG A 210 -17.96 -47.17 3.49
N ARG A 211 -16.90 -47.20 2.69
CA ARG A 211 -16.06 -48.38 2.47
C ARG A 211 -15.52 -48.98 3.77
N LEU A 212 -15.00 -48.15 4.67
CA LEU A 212 -14.46 -48.63 5.95
C LEU A 212 -15.58 -48.87 6.95
N TRP A 213 -16.63 -48.05 6.92
CA TRP A 213 -17.77 -48.22 7.81
C TRP A 213 -18.49 -49.55 7.54
N ASP A 214 -18.70 -49.97 6.29
CA ASP A 214 -19.46 -51.17 5.95
C ASP A 214 -18.72 -52.49 6.19
N ASN A 215 -17.41 -52.43 6.46
CA ASN A 215 -16.62 -53.61 6.81
C ASN A 215 -16.60 -53.80 8.35
N PRO A 216 -17.12 -54.91 8.90
CA PRO A 216 -17.21 -55.11 10.35
C PRO A 216 -15.87 -55.06 11.10
N ALA A 217 -14.79 -55.54 10.48
CA ALA A 217 -13.46 -55.49 11.07
C ALA A 217 -12.91 -54.06 11.09
N ALA A 218 -13.12 -53.30 10.01
CA ALA A 218 -12.71 -51.90 9.91
C ALA A 218 -13.54 -51.00 10.85
N ARG A 219 -14.85 -51.23 10.94
CA ARG A 219 -15.76 -50.53 11.85
C ARG A 219 -15.32 -50.65 13.31
N HIS A 220 -14.85 -51.82 13.75
CA HIS A 220 -14.34 -52.01 15.10
C HIS A 220 -13.20 -51.03 15.45
N PHE A 221 -12.29 -50.76 14.51
CA PHE A 221 -11.19 -49.80 14.69
C PHE A 221 -11.60 -48.34 14.49
N LEU A 222 -12.73 -48.06 13.82
CA LEU A 222 -13.30 -46.71 13.72
C LEU A 222 -14.07 -46.37 15.00
N GLU A 223 -14.85 -47.30 15.53
CA GLU A 223 -15.60 -47.12 16.78
C GLU A 223 -14.67 -47.12 18.02
N GLY A 224 -13.52 -47.80 17.94
CA GLY A 224 -12.55 -47.91 19.03
C GLY A 224 -11.56 -46.74 19.17
N GLN A 225 -11.63 -45.70 18.33
CA GLN A 225 -10.71 -44.56 18.38
C GLN A 225 -11.07 -43.62 19.54
N LEU A 226 -10.04 -43.17 20.27
CA LEU A 226 -10.22 -42.19 21.34
C LEU A 226 -10.62 -40.82 20.78
N VAL A 227 -9.97 -40.40 19.69
CA VAL A 227 -10.29 -39.18 18.95
C VAL A 227 -11.01 -39.59 17.66
N GLN A 228 -12.25 -39.13 17.53
CA GLN A 228 -13.11 -39.38 16.37
C GLN A 228 -13.05 -38.20 15.40
N MET A 229 -13.06 -38.48 14.09
CA MET A 229 -13.15 -37.42 13.08
C MET A 229 -14.53 -36.73 13.17
N PRO A 230 -14.59 -35.41 13.39
CA PRO A 230 -15.86 -34.72 13.49
C PRO A 230 -16.65 -34.69 12.18
N VAL A 231 -17.97 -34.62 12.29
CA VAL A 231 -18.90 -34.55 11.14
C VAL A 231 -19.10 -33.08 10.74
N TYR A 232 -18.50 -32.65 9.63
CA TYR A 232 -18.55 -31.24 9.21
C TYR A 232 -19.72 -30.90 8.26
N ARG A 233 -20.55 -31.88 7.85
CA ARG A 233 -21.65 -31.69 6.86
C ARG A 233 -22.61 -30.54 7.13
N ARG A 234 -22.78 -30.11 8.38
CA ARG A 234 -23.68 -29.01 8.78
C ARG A 234 -22.95 -27.72 9.14
N VAL A 235 -21.62 -27.71 9.02
CA VAL A 235 -20.74 -26.69 9.61
C VAL A 235 -19.84 -26.02 8.55
N ILE A 236 -19.54 -26.72 7.46
CA ILE A 236 -18.76 -26.20 6.32
C ILE A 236 -19.61 -26.17 5.04
N SER A 237 -19.47 -25.13 4.22
CA SER A 237 -20.09 -25.04 2.90
C SER A 237 -19.33 -25.87 1.85
N ASP A 238 -19.94 -26.09 0.68
CA ASP A 238 -19.28 -26.80 -0.42
C ASP A 238 -18.01 -26.09 -0.92
N ASP A 239 -18.00 -24.75 -0.89
CA ASP A 239 -16.84 -23.93 -1.24
C ASP A 239 -15.70 -24.08 -0.21
N GLN A 240 -16.03 -24.02 1.08
CA GLN A 240 -15.04 -24.23 2.15
C GLN A 240 -14.46 -25.65 2.11
N LEU A 241 -15.29 -26.65 1.83
CA LEU A 241 -14.84 -28.02 1.64
C LEU A 241 -13.88 -28.14 0.45
N ALA A 242 -14.18 -27.52 -0.69
CA ALA A 242 -13.31 -27.53 -1.87
C ALA A 242 -11.94 -26.90 -1.56
N LYS A 243 -11.92 -25.80 -0.79
CA LYS A 243 -10.70 -25.14 -0.32
C LYS A 243 -9.87 -26.06 0.57
N ILE A 244 -10.47 -26.61 1.64
CA ILE A 244 -9.81 -27.55 2.56
C ILE A 244 -9.22 -28.73 1.78
N MET A 245 -9.98 -29.33 0.87
CA MET A 245 -9.50 -30.42 0.02
C MET A 245 -8.35 -29.99 -0.89
N GLY A 246 -8.42 -28.80 -1.49
CA GLY A 246 -7.35 -28.23 -2.32
C GLY A 246 -6.04 -28.04 -1.55
N TYR A 247 -6.11 -27.66 -0.27
CA TYR A 247 -4.93 -27.58 0.58
C TYR A 247 -4.32 -28.96 0.89
N VAL A 248 -5.17 -29.94 1.25
CA VAL A 248 -4.74 -31.32 1.51
C VAL A 248 -4.06 -31.91 0.27
N GLN A 249 -4.58 -31.65 -0.92
CA GLN A 249 -3.98 -32.09 -2.19
C GLN A 249 -2.65 -31.41 -2.49
N TRP A 250 -2.59 -30.09 -2.33
CA TRP A 250 -1.37 -29.33 -2.54
C TRP A 250 -0.24 -29.80 -1.63
N ARG A 251 -0.54 -30.11 -0.36
CA ARG A 251 0.44 -30.68 0.58
C ARG A 251 1.00 -32.03 0.13
N ARG A 252 0.28 -32.76 -0.71
CA ARG A 252 0.66 -34.08 -1.24
C ARG A 252 1.41 -34.02 -2.57
N THR A 253 1.51 -32.85 -3.18
CA THR A 253 2.15 -32.72 -4.49
C THR A 253 3.66 -32.86 -4.34
N GLU A 254 4.27 -33.89 -4.94
CA GLU A 254 5.72 -34.07 -4.96
C GLU A 254 6.40 -32.88 -5.65
N ARG A 255 7.45 -32.31 -5.04
CA ARG A 255 8.18 -31.16 -5.61
C ARG A 255 9.66 -31.46 -5.85
N PRO A 256 10.23 -31.08 -7.00
CA PRO A 256 11.66 -31.23 -7.29
C PRO A 256 12.55 -30.42 -6.34
N ALA A 257 13.74 -30.93 -6.04
CA ALA A 257 14.72 -30.26 -5.17
C ALA A 257 15.21 -28.88 -5.70
N ALA A 258 15.06 -28.62 -7.00
CA ALA A 258 15.48 -27.38 -7.66
C ALA A 258 14.67 -26.13 -7.26
N GLU A 259 13.46 -26.29 -6.70
CA GLU A 259 12.64 -25.17 -6.20
C GLU A 259 13.08 -24.67 -4.81
N ARG A 260 14.06 -25.31 -4.17
CA ARG A 260 14.47 -25.00 -2.78
C ARG A 260 15.69 -24.07 -2.66
N HIS A 261 16.42 -23.82 -3.74
CA HIS A 261 17.56 -22.91 -3.77
C HIS A 261 17.90 -22.45 -5.20
N ASP A 262 17.42 -21.26 -5.63
CA ASP A 262 18.16 -20.25 -6.44
C ASP A 262 17.29 -18.99 -6.65
N PRO A 263 17.82 -17.75 -6.61
CA PRO A 263 17.07 -16.54 -6.90
C PRO A 263 17.04 -16.31 -8.42
N ALA A 264 16.01 -16.81 -9.09
CA ALA A 264 15.82 -16.48 -10.50
C ALA A 264 15.37 -15.01 -10.63
N ARG A 265 16.24 -14.18 -11.23
CA ARG A 265 15.87 -12.85 -11.75
C ARG A 265 14.79 -13.01 -12.82
N PRO A 266 13.63 -12.35 -12.72
CA PRO A 266 12.72 -12.24 -13.86
C PRO A 266 13.38 -11.37 -14.95
N THR A 267 13.49 -11.91 -16.16
CA THR A 267 13.76 -11.12 -17.37
C THR A 267 12.44 -10.77 -18.03
N PHE A 268 12.12 -9.48 -18.10
CA PHE A 268 10.93 -8.99 -18.80
C PHE A 268 11.19 -8.87 -20.31
N PRO A 269 10.18 -9.13 -21.17
CA PRO A 269 10.30 -8.94 -22.60
C PRO A 269 10.42 -7.44 -22.96
N PRO A 270 11.13 -7.10 -24.06
CA PRO A 270 11.31 -5.72 -24.48
C PRO A 270 9.99 -5.04 -24.86
N GLU A 271 9.93 -3.74 -24.60
CA GLU A 271 8.85 -2.82 -24.99
C GLU A 271 8.68 -2.81 -26.53
N THR A 272 7.86 -3.72 -27.07
CA THR A 272 7.30 -3.52 -28.41
C THR A 272 5.89 -4.08 -28.52
N GLY A 273 4.94 -3.19 -28.82
CA GLY A 273 3.65 -3.51 -29.42
C GLY A 273 2.57 -3.99 -28.45
N ARG A 274 1.86 -3.06 -27.81
CA ARG A 274 0.57 -3.34 -27.16
C ARG A 274 -0.58 -2.65 -27.91
N PRO A 275 -1.78 -3.27 -28.00
CA PRO A 275 -2.97 -2.68 -28.60
C PRO A 275 -3.44 -1.45 -27.80
N ALA A 276 -4.19 -0.56 -28.45
CA ALA A 276 -4.74 0.64 -27.81
C ALA A 276 -5.63 0.27 -26.61
N SER A 277 -5.29 0.75 -25.41
CA SER A 277 -6.10 0.58 -24.20
C SER A 277 -7.46 1.27 -24.34
N PRO A 278 -8.52 0.78 -23.66
CA PRO A 278 -9.81 1.49 -23.60
C PRO A 278 -9.61 2.90 -23.03
N VAL A 279 -10.22 3.90 -23.64
CA VAL A 279 -10.16 5.29 -23.16
C VAL A 279 -11.30 5.49 -22.16
N TYR A 280 -11.00 5.34 -20.86
CA TYR A 280 -11.90 5.72 -19.78
C TYR A 280 -12.14 7.23 -19.78
N ARG A 281 -13.20 7.72 -19.12
CA ARG A 281 -13.44 9.16 -18.97
C ARG A 281 -12.69 9.73 -17.78
N SER A 282 -12.75 9.07 -16.62
CA SER A 282 -12.12 9.49 -15.37
C SER A 282 -12.44 10.93 -15.00
N PRO A 283 -13.72 11.24 -14.68
CA PRO A 283 -14.11 12.59 -14.30
C PRO A 283 -13.38 12.99 -13.02
N LEU A 284 -12.47 13.96 -13.14
CA LEU A 284 -11.59 14.39 -12.06
C LEU A 284 -12.08 15.68 -11.40
N HIS A 285 -12.73 16.54 -12.17
CA HIS A 285 -13.19 17.84 -11.70
C HIS A 285 -14.53 18.25 -12.33
N ILE A 286 -15.42 18.85 -11.54
CA ILE A 286 -16.70 19.40 -12.01
C ILE A 286 -16.88 20.84 -11.51
N VAL A 287 -17.41 21.72 -12.36
CA VAL A 287 -17.71 23.12 -12.00
C VAL A 287 -18.96 23.61 -12.70
N LEU A 288 -19.79 24.39 -12.01
CA LEU A 288 -20.97 25.03 -12.59
C LEU A 288 -20.60 26.33 -13.29
N SER A 289 -21.33 26.68 -14.35
CA SER A 289 -21.28 28.00 -14.96
C SER A 289 -21.72 29.08 -13.97
N PRO A 290 -21.29 30.34 -14.12
CA PRO A 290 -21.66 31.42 -13.19
C PRO A 290 -23.18 31.62 -13.02
N ASP A 291 -23.97 31.29 -14.04
CA ASP A 291 -25.44 31.34 -14.00
C ASP A 291 -26.09 30.05 -13.47
N GLY A 292 -25.29 29.03 -13.15
CA GLY A 292 -25.74 27.73 -12.62
C GLY A 292 -26.50 26.84 -13.61
N ARG A 293 -26.52 27.19 -14.91
CA ARG A 293 -27.32 26.46 -15.92
C ARG A 293 -26.57 25.30 -16.55
N GLN A 294 -25.25 25.37 -16.58
CA GLN A 294 -24.38 24.34 -17.15
C GLN A 294 -23.39 23.81 -16.11
N ALA A 295 -23.04 22.55 -16.23
CA ALA A 295 -21.90 21.96 -15.51
C ALA A 295 -20.84 21.56 -16.54
N CYS A 296 -19.58 21.89 -16.26
CA CYS A 296 -18.44 21.41 -17.03
C CYS A 296 -17.72 20.33 -16.24
N VAL A 297 -17.56 19.16 -16.85
CA VAL A 297 -16.83 18.02 -16.30
C VAL A 297 -15.51 17.85 -17.04
N VAL A 298 -14.43 17.73 -16.29
CA VAL A 298 -13.08 17.45 -16.81
C VAL A 298 -12.82 15.95 -16.76
N ASN A 299 -12.63 15.33 -17.92
CA ASN A 299 -12.38 13.91 -18.07
C ASN A 299 -10.88 13.67 -18.29
N TYR A 300 -10.20 13.25 -17.23
CA TYR A 300 -8.74 13.23 -17.11
C TYR A 300 -8.05 12.29 -18.10
N THR A 301 -8.54 11.06 -18.25
CA THR A 301 -7.95 10.05 -19.15
C THR A 301 -8.38 10.25 -20.61
N ALA A 302 -9.55 10.83 -20.84
CA ALA A 302 -10.10 11.04 -22.18
C ALA A 302 -9.66 12.35 -22.86
N ASN A 303 -8.92 13.21 -22.17
CA ASN A 303 -8.48 14.52 -22.68
C ASN A 303 -9.62 15.37 -23.24
N LEU A 304 -10.76 15.41 -22.52
CA LEU A 304 -11.95 16.12 -22.98
C LEU A 304 -12.74 16.76 -21.84
N LEU A 305 -13.51 17.77 -22.19
CA LEU A 305 -14.55 18.34 -21.35
C LEU A 305 -15.92 17.82 -21.77
N THR A 306 -16.79 17.52 -20.81
CA THR A 306 -18.22 17.27 -21.07
C THR A 306 -19.03 18.42 -20.48
N LEU A 307 -19.79 19.12 -21.32
CA LEU A 307 -20.76 20.13 -20.88
C LEU A 307 -22.12 19.45 -20.66
N LEU A 308 -22.72 19.70 -19.51
CA LEU A 308 -24.02 19.16 -19.10
C LEU A 308 -25.01 20.30 -18.83
N ASP A 309 -26.27 20.12 -19.20
CA ASP A 309 -27.36 21.00 -18.76
C ASP A 309 -27.79 20.57 -17.35
N VAL A 310 -27.79 21.51 -16.40
CA VAL A 310 -28.10 21.21 -14.99
C VAL A 310 -29.56 20.81 -14.81
N ARG A 311 -30.48 21.41 -15.59
CA ARG A 311 -31.93 21.19 -15.41
C ARG A 311 -32.39 19.88 -16.03
N SER A 312 -31.97 19.59 -17.26
CA SER A 312 -32.35 18.37 -17.98
C SER A 312 -31.40 17.21 -17.71
N ARG A 313 -30.22 17.46 -17.10
CA ARG A 313 -29.18 16.46 -16.81
C ARG A 313 -28.69 15.75 -18.08
N GLN A 314 -28.63 16.49 -19.19
CA GLN A 314 -28.25 15.96 -20.50
C GLN A 314 -26.90 16.50 -20.94
N VAL A 315 -26.14 15.70 -21.68
CA VAL A 315 -24.91 16.15 -22.35
C VAL A 315 -25.25 17.15 -23.45
N ILE A 316 -24.66 18.34 -23.35
CA ILE A 316 -24.78 19.43 -24.33
C ILE A 316 -23.71 19.29 -25.42
N ALA A 317 -22.47 18.99 -25.00
CA ALA A 317 -21.30 18.94 -25.87
C ALA A 317 -20.14 18.19 -25.22
N GLU A 318 -19.26 17.65 -26.06
CA GLU A 318 -17.91 17.21 -25.67
C GLU A 318 -16.88 18.07 -26.40
N ILE A 319 -15.84 18.52 -25.69
CA ILE A 319 -14.82 19.42 -26.24
C ILE A 319 -13.45 18.80 -25.97
N PRO A 320 -12.73 18.33 -27.00
CA PRO A 320 -11.35 17.87 -26.84
C PRO A 320 -10.43 19.00 -26.36
N VAL A 321 -9.52 18.67 -25.44
CA VAL A 321 -8.52 19.57 -24.86
C VAL A 321 -7.15 18.89 -24.82
N GLY A 322 -6.14 19.60 -24.33
CA GLY A 322 -4.79 19.08 -24.14
C GLY A 322 -4.72 17.89 -23.18
N GLU A 323 -3.52 17.31 -23.14
CA GLU A 323 -3.24 16.06 -22.43
C GLU A 323 -3.38 16.19 -20.91
N ARG A 324 -4.10 15.23 -20.31
CA ARG A 324 -4.41 15.12 -18.89
C ARG A 324 -4.98 16.41 -18.29
N PRO A 325 -6.20 16.79 -18.68
CA PRO A 325 -6.82 17.96 -18.10
C PRO A 325 -7.19 17.68 -16.64
N THR A 326 -6.83 18.57 -15.71
CA THR A 326 -7.08 18.36 -14.27
C THR A 326 -8.13 19.27 -13.68
N GLN A 327 -8.15 20.54 -14.05
CA GLN A 327 -9.13 21.50 -13.52
C GLN A 327 -9.62 22.43 -14.62
N ALA A 328 -10.90 22.82 -14.51
CA ALA A 328 -11.53 23.83 -15.33
C ALA A 328 -12.06 24.97 -14.47
N ARG A 329 -11.97 26.20 -14.98
CA ARG A 329 -12.56 27.40 -14.36
C ARG A 329 -13.21 28.27 -15.42
N TYR A 330 -14.44 28.68 -15.16
CA TYR A 330 -15.11 29.69 -15.97
C TYR A 330 -14.48 31.06 -15.74
N ALA A 331 -14.35 31.84 -16.81
CA ALA A 331 -14.24 33.28 -16.69
C ALA A 331 -15.54 33.86 -16.11
N PRO A 332 -15.49 35.02 -15.44
CA PRO A 332 -16.68 35.64 -14.85
C PRO A 332 -17.82 35.92 -15.84
N ASP A 333 -17.49 36.07 -17.13
CA ASP A 333 -18.46 36.28 -18.21
C ASP A 333 -19.28 35.03 -18.59
N GLY A 334 -18.86 33.85 -18.11
CA GLY A 334 -19.48 32.56 -18.42
C GLY A 334 -19.31 32.09 -19.88
N ARG A 335 -18.49 32.78 -20.69
CA ARG A 335 -18.27 32.48 -22.12
C ARG A 335 -16.95 31.77 -22.38
N THR A 336 -15.97 32.02 -21.51
CA THR A 336 -14.64 31.43 -21.62
C THR A 336 -14.39 30.43 -20.50
N LEU A 337 -13.71 29.33 -20.80
CA LEU A 337 -13.26 28.35 -19.82
C LEU A 337 -11.75 28.15 -19.93
N TYR A 338 -11.04 28.21 -18.81
CA TYR A 338 -9.61 27.89 -18.70
C TYR A 338 -9.45 26.47 -18.18
N VAL A 339 -8.60 25.68 -18.82
CA VAL A 339 -8.39 24.26 -18.51
C VAL A 339 -6.91 23.96 -18.35
N SER A 340 -6.51 23.47 -17.18
CA SER A 340 -5.13 23.04 -16.95
C SER A 340 -4.92 21.68 -17.60
N CYS A 341 -3.97 21.60 -18.53
CA CYS A 341 -3.56 20.37 -19.20
C CYS A 341 -2.19 19.98 -18.67
N THR A 342 -2.19 19.16 -17.61
CA THR A 342 -1.02 18.98 -16.73
C THR A 342 0.17 18.37 -17.46
N TRP A 343 -0.03 17.27 -18.18
CA TRP A 343 1.08 16.63 -18.92
C TRP A 343 1.47 17.41 -20.17
N GLY A 344 0.53 18.21 -20.72
CA GLY A 344 0.81 19.13 -21.81
C GLY A 344 1.56 20.41 -21.40
N GLY A 345 1.75 20.69 -20.11
CA GLY A 345 2.45 21.88 -19.62
C GLY A 345 1.80 23.21 -20.02
N LYS A 346 0.47 23.22 -20.24
CA LYS A 346 -0.25 24.37 -20.81
C LYS A 346 -1.64 24.55 -20.22
N ILE A 347 -2.22 25.74 -20.43
CA ILE A 347 -3.63 26.03 -20.15
C ILE A 347 -4.38 26.20 -21.47
N ASP A 348 -5.38 25.38 -21.73
CA ASP A 348 -6.26 25.57 -22.89
C ASP A 348 -7.38 26.57 -22.54
N VAL A 349 -7.60 27.51 -23.46
CA VAL A 349 -8.69 28.51 -23.41
C VAL A 349 -9.76 28.05 -24.37
N VAL A 350 -10.93 27.73 -23.83
CA VAL A 350 -12.08 27.21 -24.56
C VAL A 350 -13.13 28.30 -24.70
N ASP A 351 -13.57 28.54 -25.92
CA ASP A 351 -14.75 29.35 -26.21
C ASP A 351 -16.00 28.44 -26.15
N LEU A 352 -16.97 28.79 -25.30
CA LEU A 352 -18.16 27.96 -25.07
C LEU A 352 -19.26 28.18 -26.11
N ALA A 353 -19.23 29.28 -26.86
CA ALA A 353 -20.13 29.50 -28.00
C ALA A 353 -19.67 28.65 -29.20
N GLU A 354 -18.37 28.63 -29.47
CA GLU A 354 -17.76 27.84 -30.53
C GLU A 354 -17.48 26.38 -30.12
N ARG A 355 -17.48 26.09 -28.82
CA ARG A 355 -17.25 24.78 -28.20
C ARG A 355 -15.93 24.14 -28.63
N ARG A 356 -14.87 24.94 -28.63
CA ARG A 356 -13.53 24.50 -29.03
C ARG A 356 -12.45 25.27 -28.30
N VAL A 357 -11.26 24.69 -28.23
CA VAL A 357 -10.05 25.41 -27.84
C VAL A 357 -9.76 26.48 -28.89
N VAL A 358 -9.65 27.73 -28.45
CA VAL A 358 -9.33 28.89 -29.30
C VAL A 358 -7.90 29.37 -29.10
N ARG A 359 -7.29 29.04 -27.95
CA ARG A 359 -5.94 29.44 -27.58
C ARG A 359 -5.35 28.48 -26.54
N SER A 360 -4.02 28.35 -26.51
CA SER A 360 -3.29 27.70 -25.41
C SER A 360 -2.28 28.68 -24.80
N LEU A 361 -2.24 28.76 -23.47
CA LEU A 361 -1.30 29.59 -22.71
C LEU A 361 -0.18 28.71 -22.15
N THR A 362 1.03 29.25 -22.12
CA THR A 362 2.17 28.59 -21.46
C THR A 362 2.07 28.76 -19.94
N ALA A 363 2.39 27.71 -19.20
CA ALA A 363 2.47 27.72 -17.74
C ALA A 363 3.80 27.10 -17.28
N GLY A 364 4.01 26.96 -15.98
CA GLY A 364 5.13 26.17 -15.44
C GLY A 364 4.94 24.67 -15.67
N HIS A 365 5.83 23.85 -15.10
CA HIS A 365 5.73 22.41 -15.25
C HIS A 365 4.55 21.86 -14.45
N GLU A 366 3.70 21.10 -15.15
CA GLU A 366 2.51 20.45 -14.60
C GLU A 366 1.53 21.42 -13.93
N PRO A 367 0.93 22.32 -14.72
CA PRO A 367 -0.12 23.18 -14.22
C PRO A 367 -1.30 22.32 -13.75
N CYS A 368 -1.82 22.58 -12.55
CA CYS A 368 -2.88 21.79 -11.95
C CYS A 368 -4.07 22.64 -11.51
N GLY A 369 -3.91 23.44 -10.46
CA GLY A 369 -4.95 24.30 -9.91
C GLY A 369 -5.08 25.61 -10.67
N LEU A 370 -6.31 26.04 -10.89
CA LEU A 370 -6.69 27.28 -11.55
C LEU A 370 -7.62 28.11 -10.67
N THR A 371 -7.38 29.42 -10.63
CA THR A 371 -8.30 30.40 -10.06
C THR A 371 -8.34 31.64 -10.94
N VAL A 372 -9.53 32.20 -11.18
CA VAL A 372 -9.71 33.40 -12.01
C VAL A 372 -10.11 34.55 -11.11
N SER A 373 -9.54 35.74 -11.32
CA SER A 373 -9.95 36.95 -10.60
C SER A 373 -11.40 37.34 -10.94
N ALA A 374 -12.07 38.04 -10.03
CA ALA A 374 -13.47 38.47 -10.22
C ALA A 374 -13.67 39.40 -11.43
N ASP A 375 -12.63 40.16 -11.81
CA ASP A 375 -12.63 41.01 -13.01
C ASP A 375 -12.24 40.25 -14.29
N GLY A 376 -11.88 38.97 -14.19
CA GLY A 376 -11.50 38.11 -15.30
C GLY A 376 -10.13 38.40 -15.91
N ARG A 377 -9.36 39.36 -15.37
CA ARG A 377 -8.08 39.82 -15.94
C ARG A 377 -6.88 38.95 -15.56
N ARG A 378 -6.99 38.16 -14.51
CA ARG A 378 -5.90 37.35 -13.97
C ARG A 378 -6.29 35.89 -13.80
N LEU A 379 -5.37 35.02 -14.19
CA LEU A 379 -5.43 33.59 -13.96
C LEU A 379 -4.27 33.19 -13.05
N TYR A 380 -4.58 32.65 -11.88
CA TYR A 380 -3.62 32.08 -10.95
C TYR A 380 -3.49 30.59 -11.25
N VAL A 381 -2.27 30.12 -11.47
CA VAL A 381 -1.95 28.75 -11.89
C VAL A 381 -0.98 28.13 -10.90
N THR A 382 -1.31 26.99 -10.30
CA THR A 382 -0.36 26.23 -9.49
C THR A 382 0.41 25.26 -10.37
N ASN A 383 1.74 25.31 -10.32
CA ASN A 383 2.64 24.46 -11.10
C ASN A 383 3.27 23.42 -10.16
N VAL A 384 2.76 22.19 -10.23
CA VAL A 384 3.03 21.14 -9.24
C VAL A 384 4.52 20.82 -9.16
N VAL A 385 5.15 20.60 -10.31
CA VAL A 385 6.56 20.16 -10.37
C VAL A 385 7.53 21.33 -10.21
N SER A 386 7.18 22.51 -10.73
CA SER A 386 7.99 23.72 -10.53
C SER A 386 7.94 24.23 -9.08
N SER A 387 6.96 23.80 -8.27
CA SER A 387 6.71 24.34 -6.93
C SER A 387 6.50 25.86 -6.93
N THR A 388 5.78 26.36 -7.94
CA THR A 388 5.48 27.78 -8.13
C THR A 388 3.99 28.05 -8.31
N VAL A 389 3.59 29.30 -8.09
CA VAL A 389 2.31 29.85 -8.56
C VAL A 389 2.59 30.94 -9.58
N SER A 390 2.02 30.81 -10.78
CA SER A 390 2.09 31.84 -11.82
C SER A 390 0.82 32.70 -11.80
N ILE A 391 0.98 34.01 -11.99
CA ILE A 391 -0.12 34.94 -12.28
C ILE A 391 -0.03 35.32 -13.74
N LEU A 392 -1.01 34.89 -14.54
CA LEU A 392 -1.11 35.20 -15.96
C LEU A 392 -2.12 36.32 -16.18
N ASP A 393 -1.79 37.25 -17.07
CA ASP A 393 -2.75 38.18 -17.65
C ASP A 393 -3.58 37.45 -18.70
N THR A 394 -4.91 37.46 -18.59
CA THR A 394 -5.78 36.63 -19.42
C THR A 394 -5.94 37.14 -20.84
N GLU A 395 -5.77 38.45 -21.06
CA GLU A 395 -5.86 39.08 -22.38
C GLU A 395 -4.60 38.77 -23.20
N THR A 396 -3.43 39.06 -22.64
CA THR A 396 -2.13 38.88 -23.30
C THR A 396 -1.61 37.45 -23.18
N GLY A 397 -2.09 36.66 -22.22
CA GLY A 397 -1.62 35.31 -21.92
C GLY A 397 -0.22 35.24 -21.32
N GLN A 398 0.36 36.38 -20.93
CA GLN A 398 1.72 36.47 -20.40
C GLN A 398 1.73 36.26 -18.89
N THR A 399 2.73 35.54 -18.39
CA THR A 399 3.02 35.46 -16.96
C THR A 399 3.53 36.82 -16.47
N VAL A 400 2.76 37.46 -15.60
CA VAL A 400 3.08 38.74 -14.96
C VAL A 400 3.96 38.53 -13.73
N HIS A 401 3.74 37.43 -13.01
CA HIS A 401 4.49 37.09 -11.83
C HIS A 401 4.58 35.57 -11.65
N GLU A 402 5.67 35.09 -11.06
CA GLU A 402 5.83 33.70 -10.64
C GLU A 402 6.47 33.65 -9.27
N THR A 403 5.82 32.96 -8.33
CA THR A 403 6.24 32.90 -6.92
C THR A 403 6.56 31.46 -6.54
N PRO A 404 7.76 31.16 -6.02
CA PRO A 404 8.03 29.90 -5.34
C PRO A 404 7.14 29.74 -4.11
N VAL A 405 6.56 28.56 -3.93
CA VAL A 405 5.70 28.22 -2.78
C VAL A 405 6.13 26.87 -2.16
N GLY A 406 5.26 26.21 -1.40
CA GLY A 406 5.53 24.86 -0.92
C GLY A 406 5.57 23.85 -2.08
N ALA A 407 6.14 22.68 -1.82
CA ALA A 407 6.27 21.60 -2.79
C ALA A 407 4.90 21.03 -3.18
N GLN A 408 4.73 20.78 -4.48
CA GLN A 408 3.48 20.33 -5.11
C GLN A 408 2.27 21.21 -4.80
N PRO A 409 2.25 22.50 -5.19
CA PRO A 409 1.05 23.32 -5.06
C PRO A 409 -0.05 22.76 -5.97
N ARG A 410 -1.17 22.28 -5.40
CA ARG A 410 -2.22 21.55 -6.15
C ARG A 410 -3.46 22.38 -6.39
N PHE A 411 -3.96 23.08 -5.37
CA PHE A 411 -5.15 23.91 -5.48
C PHE A 411 -4.89 25.29 -4.87
N ALA A 412 -5.65 26.26 -5.37
CA ALA A 412 -5.63 27.61 -4.83
C ALA A 412 -7.05 28.16 -4.80
N THR A 413 -7.30 29.11 -3.91
CA THR A 413 -8.57 29.83 -3.82
C THR A 413 -8.32 31.29 -3.44
N LEU A 414 -9.10 32.20 -4.01
CA LEU A 414 -9.06 33.62 -3.66
C LEU A 414 -9.98 33.89 -2.48
N THR A 415 -9.57 34.81 -1.62
CA THR A 415 -10.51 35.45 -0.70
C THR A 415 -11.57 36.21 -1.50
N PRO A 416 -12.82 36.34 -1.00
CA PRO A 416 -13.91 37.00 -1.72
C PRO A 416 -13.64 38.45 -2.14
N ASP A 417 -12.79 39.17 -1.39
CA ASP A 417 -12.32 40.52 -1.70
C ASP A 417 -11.23 40.56 -2.80
N GLY A 418 -10.73 39.40 -3.23
CA GLY A 418 -9.67 39.25 -4.22
C GLY A 418 -8.30 39.70 -3.73
N ALA A 419 -8.09 39.91 -2.42
CA ALA A 419 -6.84 40.42 -1.88
C ALA A 419 -5.79 39.34 -1.65
N ARG A 420 -6.20 38.12 -1.30
CA ARG A 420 -5.28 37.03 -0.93
C ARG A 420 -5.61 35.76 -1.70
N LEU A 421 -4.58 34.99 -1.99
CA LEU A 421 -4.66 33.65 -2.57
C LEU A 421 -4.13 32.64 -1.55
N ALA A 422 -4.97 31.70 -1.11
CA ALA A 422 -4.54 30.57 -0.28
C ALA A 422 -4.23 29.36 -1.17
N VAL A 423 -3.08 28.73 -0.96
CA VAL A 423 -2.53 27.68 -1.83
C VAL A 423 -2.23 26.43 -1.00
N SER A 424 -2.86 25.31 -1.35
CA SER A 424 -2.59 24.01 -0.73
C SER A 424 -1.38 23.33 -1.40
N ASN A 425 -0.42 22.91 -0.59
CA ASN A 425 0.81 22.26 -1.04
C ASN A 425 0.76 20.77 -0.64
N GLY A 426 0.76 19.86 -1.63
CA GLY A 426 0.54 18.44 -1.40
C GLY A 426 1.65 17.74 -0.61
N LEU A 427 2.90 18.21 -0.73
CA LEU A 427 4.06 17.65 -0.03
C LEU A 427 4.61 18.52 1.11
N SER A 428 4.42 19.84 1.04
CA SER A 428 4.89 20.70 2.13
C SER A 428 3.90 20.72 3.29
N PRO A 429 4.37 20.72 4.56
CA PRO A 429 3.51 20.74 5.74
C PRO A 429 2.91 22.14 6.02
N TRP A 430 2.66 22.95 4.99
CA TRP A 430 2.03 24.26 5.16
C TRP A 430 1.15 24.68 3.97
N VAL A 431 0.17 25.54 4.25
CA VAL A 431 -0.58 26.30 3.24
C VAL A 431 0.12 27.64 3.03
N SER A 432 0.35 28.04 1.78
CA SER A 432 0.96 29.33 1.44
C SER A 432 -0.13 30.39 1.21
N ILE A 433 0.09 31.62 1.71
CA ILE A 433 -0.81 32.76 1.49
C ILE A 433 -0.09 33.82 0.67
N LEU A 434 -0.59 34.13 -0.53
CA LEU A 434 -0.01 35.14 -1.41
C LEU A 434 -0.89 36.40 -1.46
N ASP A 435 -0.28 37.58 -1.62
CA ASP A 435 -1.01 38.77 -2.07
C ASP A 435 -1.41 38.55 -3.53
N ALA A 436 -2.70 38.61 -3.83
CA ALA A 436 -3.20 38.31 -5.16
C ALA A 436 -2.78 39.36 -6.21
N ARG A 437 -2.37 40.56 -5.80
CA ARG A 437 -2.02 41.67 -6.70
C ARG A 437 -0.61 41.57 -7.24
N ASP A 438 0.34 41.13 -6.43
CA ASP A 438 1.75 41.05 -6.82
C ASP A 438 2.34 39.65 -6.68
N GLY A 439 1.58 38.68 -6.17
CA GLY A 439 1.97 37.28 -6.01
C GLY A 439 2.92 37.02 -4.84
N ARG A 440 3.33 38.04 -4.08
CA ARG A 440 4.28 37.89 -2.98
C ARG A 440 3.68 37.02 -1.88
N GLU A 441 4.46 36.06 -1.36
CA GLU A 441 4.06 35.31 -0.17
C GLU A 441 4.00 36.22 1.06
N THR A 442 2.84 36.25 1.71
CA THR A 442 2.52 37.11 2.86
C THR A 442 2.42 36.35 4.17
N GLY A 443 2.24 35.02 4.12
CA GLY A 443 2.20 34.19 5.32
C GLY A 443 2.06 32.70 4.99
N ARG A 444 2.17 31.88 6.02
CA ARG A 444 2.02 30.42 5.97
C ARG A 444 1.20 29.93 7.16
N TYR A 445 0.45 28.85 6.95
CA TYR A 445 -0.16 28.08 8.04
C TYR A 445 0.58 26.76 8.17
N ASP A 446 1.23 26.52 9.32
CA ASP A 446 1.85 25.24 9.64
C ASP A 446 0.74 24.20 9.92
N MET A 447 0.74 23.15 9.12
CA MET A 447 -0.27 22.11 9.15
C MET A 447 0.16 20.91 10.00
N GLY A 448 1.31 21.01 10.67
CA GLY A 448 1.84 19.97 11.55
C GLY A 448 2.08 18.67 10.79
N ARG A 449 1.39 17.60 11.21
CA ARG A 449 1.46 16.28 10.58
C ARG A 449 0.53 16.11 9.38
N ALA A 450 -0.16 17.17 8.97
CA ALA A 450 -1.04 17.06 7.82
C ALA A 450 -0.23 16.82 6.54
N SER A 451 -0.73 15.92 5.70
CA SER A 451 -0.15 15.57 4.41
C SER A 451 -1.24 15.53 3.35
N MET A 452 -0.83 15.50 2.07
CA MET A 452 -1.74 15.45 0.93
C MET A 452 -2.85 16.52 1.04
N LEU A 453 -2.42 17.78 1.16
CA LEU A 453 -3.32 18.92 1.18
C LEU A 453 -3.94 19.06 -0.22
N ARG A 454 -5.27 19.02 -0.32
CA ARG A 454 -5.98 19.00 -1.61
C ARG A 454 -6.85 20.22 -1.81
N GLU A 455 -8.11 20.04 -2.18
CA GLU A 455 -8.99 21.15 -2.55
C GLU A 455 -9.08 22.13 -1.37
N ILE A 456 -9.16 23.43 -1.67
CA ILE A 456 -9.27 24.50 -0.68
C ILE A 456 -10.34 25.48 -1.13
N VAL A 457 -11.22 25.89 -0.22
CA VAL A 457 -12.25 26.90 -0.48
C VAL A 457 -12.30 27.94 0.64
N CYS A 458 -12.51 29.20 0.27
CA CYS A 458 -12.74 30.28 1.22
C CYS A 458 -14.23 30.42 1.56
N SER A 459 -14.53 30.82 2.80
CA SER A 459 -15.88 31.23 3.18
C SER A 459 -16.28 32.54 2.49
N PRO A 460 -17.58 32.77 2.26
CA PRO A 460 -18.09 34.00 1.63
C PRO A 460 -17.75 35.29 2.39
N ASP A 461 -17.52 35.21 3.70
CA ASP A 461 -17.08 36.35 4.52
C ASP A 461 -15.57 36.60 4.47
N GLY A 462 -14.80 35.74 3.80
CA GLY A 462 -13.35 35.82 3.65
C GLY A 462 -12.55 35.56 4.93
N ARG A 463 -13.21 35.16 6.02
CA ARG A 463 -12.56 34.89 7.30
C ARG A 463 -11.98 33.49 7.37
N TRP A 464 -12.64 32.49 6.79
CA TRP A 464 -12.26 31.09 6.94
C TRP A 464 -11.81 30.50 5.60
N ALA A 465 -10.93 29.51 5.67
CA ALA A 465 -10.71 28.58 4.56
C ALA A 465 -10.78 27.14 5.05
N PHE A 466 -11.25 26.26 4.18
CA PHE A 466 -11.40 24.83 4.45
C PHE A 466 -10.61 24.07 3.41
N LEU A 467 -9.79 23.10 3.83
CA LEU A 467 -9.09 22.20 2.92
C LEU A 467 -9.18 20.75 3.37
N THR A 468 -9.17 19.82 2.42
CA THR A 468 -9.04 18.38 2.69
C THR A 468 -7.58 18.01 2.92
N ASN A 469 -7.34 17.11 3.86
CA ASN A 469 -6.01 16.60 4.18
C ASN A 469 -6.05 15.24 4.89
N LEU A 470 -4.92 14.57 4.91
CA LEU A 470 -4.64 13.46 5.82
C LEU A 470 -3.89 14.00 7.05
N VAL A 471 -3.86 13.24 8.12
CA VAL A 471 -2.95 13.40 9.26
C VAL A 471 -2.11 12.14 9.31
N SER A 472 -0.85 12.25 8.95
CA SER A 472 0.05 11.09 8.87
C SER A 472 0.75 10.86 10.20
N HIS A 473 0.66 9.63 10.71
CA HIS A 473 1.30 9.17 11.93
C HIS A 473 2.58 8.38 11.59
N ASN A 474 3.39 8.97 10.71
CA ASN A 474 4.51 8.33 10.03
C ASN A 474 5.69 7.94 10.95
N GLU A 475 5.75 8.49 12.16
CA GLU A 475 6.73 8.16 13.20
C GLU A 475 6.29 7.00 14.13
N VAL A 476 5.08 6.48 13.92
CA VAL A 476 4.56 5.31 14.64
C VAL A 476 4.65 4.10 13.73
N PRO A 477 5.06 2.92 14.24
CA PRO A 477 5.08 1.71 13.44
C PRO A 477 3.75 1.42 12.75
N THR A 478 3.80 1.09 11.45
CA THR A 478 2.60 0.74 10.67
C THR A 478 1.90 -0.55 11.10
N VAL A 479 2.39 -1.22 12.15
CA VAL A 479 1.68 -2.33 12.80
C VAL A 479 0.56 -1.86 13.74
N GLN A 480 0.40 -0.55 13.96
CA GLN A 480 -0.65 0.05 14.81
C GLN A 480 -1.95 0.38 14.05
N MET A 481 -2.16 -0.23 12.88
CA MET A 481 -3.34 0.02 12.01
C MET A 481 -4.66 -0.23 12.73
N GLU A 482 -4.71 -1.19 13.65
CA GLU A 482 -5.89 -1.53 14.44
C GLU A 482 -6.41 -0.38 15.30
N ARG A 483 -5.58 0.65 15.51
CA ARG A 483 -5.92 1.89 16.23
C ARG A 483 -6.28 3.05 15.30
N GLY A 484 -6.22 2.86 13.98
CA GLY A 484 -6.30 3.94 13.00
C GLY A 484 -5.09 4.88 13.02
N TRP A 485 -4.00 4.50 13.71
CA TRP A 485 -2.85 5.37 13.99
C TRP A 485 -1.79 5.37 12.88
N ILE A 486 -2.20 5.30 11.63
CA ILE A 486 -1.27 5.38 10.47
C ILE A 486 -1.64 6.59 9.63
N ASN A 487 -2.89 6.67 9.20
CA ASN A 487 -3.46 7.88 8.63
C ASN A 487 -4.84 8.13 9.25
N SER A 488 -5.04 9.34 9.75
CA SER A 488 -6.37 9.88 10.00
C SER A 488 -6.77 10.80 8.85
N ASN A 489 -8.06 10.94 8.58
CA ASN A 489 -8.58 11.56 7.38
C ASN A 489 -9.59 12.64 7.74
N GLY A 490 -9.42 13.84 7.21
CA GLY A 490 -10.34 14.93 7.55
C GLY A 490 -10.22 16.16 6.68
N PHE A 491 -10.57 17.28 7.30
CA PHE A 491 -10.40 18.60 6.72
C PHE A 491 -9.86 19.57 7.77
N THR A 492 -9.13 20.58 7.33
CA THR A 492 -8.61 21.63 8.18
C THR A 492 -9.35 22.93 7.97
N VAL A 493 -9.64 23.61 9.07
CA VAL A 493 -10.16 24.98 9.11
C VAL A 493 -9.01 25.94 9.38
N LEU A 494 -8.84 26.96 8.54
CA LEU A 494 -7.90 28.05 8.71
C LEU A 494 -8.64 29.34 9.10
N ASP A 495 -8.22 30.03 10.17
CA ASP A 495 -8.69 31.41 10.44
C ASP A 495 -7.80 32.39 9.68
N LEU A 496 -8.29 32.91 8.56
CA LEU A 496 -7.60 33.89 7.73
C LEU A 496 -7.53 35.28 8.39
N ALA A 497 -8.29 35.55 9.45
CA ALA A 497 -8.16 36.79 10.22
C ALA A 497 -7.09 36.69 11.33
N GLU A 498 -6.73 35.48 11.76
CA GLU A 498 -5.70 35.19 12.77
C GLU A 498 -4.59 34.31 12.16
N PRO A 499 -3.54 34.90 11.53
CA PRO A 499 -2.49 34.15 10.85
C PRO A 499 -1.87 33.05 11.72
N GLY A 500 -1.71 31.86 11.14
CA GLY A 500 -1.17 30.68 11.83
C GLY A 500 -2.20 29.87 12.64
N ARG A 501 -3.42 30.37 12.83
CA ARG A 501 -4.46 29.62 13.53
C ARG A 501 -5.16 28.63 12.60
N ARG A 502 -5.03 27.34 12.91
CA ARG A 502 -5.70 26.23 12.20
C ARG A 502 -6.13 25.12 13.15
N VAL A 503 -7.15 24.37 12.75
CA VAL A 503 -7.61 23.16 13.45
C VAL A 503 -8.03 22.12 12.41
N THR A 504 -7.48 20.92 12.51
CA THR A 504 -7.92 19.76 11.72
C THR A 504 -9.07 19.04 12.43
N LEU A 505 -10.11 18.67 11.69
CA LEU A 505 -11.25 17.92 12.19
C LEU A 505 -11.38 16.62 11.39
N LEU A 506 -11.36 15.49 12.09
CA LEU A 506 -11.37 14.17 11.47
C LEU A 506 -12.78 13.75 11.04
N LEU A 507 -12.87 13.18 9.84
CA LEU A 507 -14.08 12.62 9.23
C LEU A 507 -14.19 11.11 9.41
N ASP A 508 -13.18 10.49 10.02
CA ASP A 508 -13.19 9.08 10.38
C ASP A 508 -14.33 8.76 11.37
N GLN A 509 -14.54 7.47 11.61
CA GLN A 509 -15.32 6.95 12.73
C GLN A 509 -14.54 5.81 13.38
N LEU A 510 -14.86 5.50 14.62
CA LEU A 510 -14.27 4.36 15.31
C LEU A 510 -14.48 3.09 14.47
N LEU A 511 -13.38 2.42 14.10
CA LEU A 511 -13.35 1.22 13.25
C LEU A 511 -13.79 1.42 11.78
N SER A 512 -13.87 2.66 11.29
CA SER A 512 -14.25 2.94 9.90
C SER A 512 -13.62 4.26 9.42
N GLY A 513 -12.43 4.17 8.83
CA GLY A 513 -11.68 5.31 8.31
C GLY A 513 -12.34 5.99 7.10
N ALA A 514 -12.05 7.27 6.92
CA ALA A 514 -12.56 8.13 5.82
C ALA A 514 -11.51 8.31 4.72
N THR A 515 -10.84 7.22 4.31
CA THR A 515 -9.65 7.23 3.45
C THR A 515 -9.73 8.20 2.26
N ASN A 516 -8.67 9.01 2.12
CA ASN A 516 -8.42 9.95 1.03
C ASN A 516 -9.55 10.96 0.76
N PRO A 517 -9.82 11.90 1.69
CA PRO A 517 -10.63 13.07 1.39
C PRO A 517 -10.04 13.83 0.20
N SER A 518 -10.84 14.08 -0.84
CA SER A 518 -10.35 14.62 -2.12
C SER A 518 -10.82 16.05 -2.35
N GLY A 519 -12.01 16.21 -2.90
CA GLY A 519 -12.63 17.49 -3.19
C GLY A 519 -13.65 17.93 -2.14
N LEU A 520 -13.96 19.21 -2.13
CA LEU A 520 -14.88 19.84 -1.18
C LEU A 520 -15.60 21.05 -1.78
N VAL A 521 -16.85 21.27 -1.36
CA VAL A 521 -17.65 22.43 -1.75
C VAL A 521 -18.42 22.98 -0.55
N LEU A 522 -18.41 24.30 -0.40
CA LEU A 522 -19.10 25.03 0.67
C LEU A 522 -20.41 25.62 0.13
N SER A 523 -21.50 25.53 0.89
CA SER A 523 -22.75 26.21 0.54
C SER A 523 -22.60 27.73 0.59
N ALA A 524 -23.36 28.43 -0.24
CA ALA A 524 -23.27 29.90 -0.38
C ALA A 524 -23.58 30.64 0.94
N ASP A 525 -24.36 30.02 1.83
CA ASP A 525 -24.67 30.53 3.16
C ASP A 525 -23.68 30.09 4.26
N ALA A 526 -22.64 29.34 3.87
CA ALA A 526 -21.63 28.74 4.75
C ALA A 526 -22.21 27.91 5.90
N ARG A 527 -23.38 27.27 5.70
CA ARG A 527 -23.96 26.34 6.67
C ARG A 527 -23.51 24.90 6.49
N LYS A 528 -23.19 24.50 5.26
CA LYS A 528 -22.83 23.13 4.92
C LYS A 528 -21.54 23.05 4.14
N LEU A 529 -20.69 22.12 4.54
CA LEU A 529 -19.50 21.72 3.79
C LEU A 529 -19.70 20.28 3.34
N TYR A 530 -19.52 20.04 2.05
CA TYR A 530 -19.57 18.72 1.45
C TYR A 530 -18.15 18.30 1.13
N VAL A 531 -17.77 17.08 1.50
CA VAL A 531 -16.43 16.54 1.29
C VAL A 531 -16.55 15.20 0.58
N SER A 532 -15.76 14.97 -0.45
CA SER A 532 -15.67 13.67 -1.12
C SER A 532 -14.64 12.79 -0.42
N LEU A 533 -15.01 11.55 -0.12
CA LEU A 533 -14.15 10.54 0.51
C LEU A 533 -13.80 9.50 -0.57
N ALA A 534 -12.79 9.83 -1.37
CA ALA A 534 -12.51 9.14 -2.63
C ALA A 534 -12.20 7.66 -2.41
N GLY A 535 -11.44 7.35 -1.36
CA GLY A 535 -10.97 6.01 -1.08
C GLY A 535 -12.02 5.06 -0.51
N ILE A 536 -13.17 5.56 -0.06
CA ILE A 536 -14.27 4.70 0.42
C ILE A 536 -15.56 4.88 -0.36
N HIS A 537 -15.54 5.74 -1.39
CA HIS A 537 -16.65 6.00 -2.30
C HIS A 537 -17.89 6.59 -1.63
N GLU A 538 -17.62 7.49 -0.68
CA GLU A 538 -18.62 8.20 0.10
C GLU A 538 -18.46 9.72 -0.07
N ILE A 539 -19.45 10.46 0.42
CA ILE A 539 -19.35 11.88 0.71
C ILE A 539 -19.64 12.11 2.19
N ALA A 540 -19.07 13.16 2.77
CA ALA A 540 -19.44 13.68 4.07
C ALA A 540 -20.19 15.00 3.93
N ILE A 541 -21.24 15.19 4.74
CA ILE A 541 -21.96 16.45 4.90
C ILE A 541 -21.68 16.96 6.32
N VAL A 542 -21.14 18.16 6.42
CA VAL A 542 -20.67 18.78 7.67
C VAL A 542 -21.46 20.05 7.98
N ASP A 543 -21.95 20.19 9.21
CA ASP A 543 -22.49 21.42 9.77
C ASP A 543 -21.34 22.39 10.09
N VAL A 544 -21.21 23.43 9.28
CA VAL A 544 -20.09 24.38 9.35
C VAL A 544 -20.15 25.23 10.63
N PRO A 545 -21.28 25.85 11.01
CA PRO A 545 -21.37 26.55 12.29
C PRO A 545 -20.95 25.72 13.49
N ALA A 546 -21.37 24.45 13.57
CA ALA A 546 -20.99 23.56 14.67
C ALA A 546 -19.51 23.18 14.62
N ALA A 547 -18.96 22.89 13.43
CA ALA A 547 -17.54 22.61 13.25
C ALA A 547 -16.66 23.83 13.62
N LEU A 548 -17.05 25.04 13.20
CA LEU A 548 -16.36 26.27 13.56
C LEU A 548 -16.45 26.57 15.06
N ALA A 549 -17.60 26.32 15.69
CA ALA A 549 -17.74 26.47 17.14
C ALA A 549 -16.80 25.53 17.90
N LEU A 550 -16.63 24.30 17.42
CA LEU A 550 -15.67 23.34 17.95
C LEU A 550 -14.23 23.84 17.77
N ALA A 551 -13.84 24.26 16.57
CA ALA A 551 -12.51 24.79 16.29
C ALA A 551 -12.19 26.08 17.08
N ALA A 552 -13.17 26.98 17.26
CA ALA A 552 -13.00 28.24 17.98
C ALA A 552 -12.87 28.06 19.50
N ALA A 553 -13.50 27.02 20.06
CA ALA A 553 -13.41 26.67 21.47
C ALA A 553 -12.02 26.16 21.86
N THR A 554 -11.32 25.54 20.92
CA THR A 554 -9.99 24.95 21.09
C THR A 554 -8.91 26.03 20.91
N ARG A 555 -8.15 26.35 21.96
CA ARG A 555 -7.25 27.51 21.95
C ARG A 555 -5.79 27.19 22.23
N THR A 556 -5.52 26.20 23.07
CA THR A 556 -4.16 25.82 23.42
C THR A 556 -3.62 24.77 22.44
N PRO A 557 -2.30 24.69 22.22
CA PRO A 557 -1.70 23.65 21.38
C PRO A 557 -2.11 22.23 21.80
N THR A 558 -2.21 21.97 23.10
CA THR A 558 -2.63 20.67 23.64
C THR A 558 -4.10 20.35 23.34
N GLU A 559 -5.01 21.33 23.48
CA GLU A 559 -6.41 21.13 23.11
C GLU A 559 -6.55 20.88 21.61
N ILE A 560 -5.79 21.60 20.77
CA ILE A 560 -5.76 21.40 19.32
C ILE A 560 -5.30 19.98 19.01
N GLN A 561 -4.18 19.56 19.57
CA GLN A 561 -3.69 18.19 19.37
C GLN A 561 -4.70 17.13 19.80
N LEU A 562 -5.36 17.28 20.95
CA LEU A 562 -6.37 16.32 21.42
C LEU A 562 -7.58 16.26 20.49
N LEU A 563 -8.00 17.41 19.94
CA LEU A 563 -9.11 17.46 18.99
C LEU A 563 -8.73 16.84 17.64
N GLU A 564 -7.50 17.05 17.19
CA GLU A 564 -6.94 16.50 15.95
C GLU A 564 -6.69 14.99 16.01
N GLU A 565 -6.81 14.39 17.19
CA GLU A 565 -6.71 12.94 17.44
C GLU A 565 -8.08 12.31 17.78
N ASP A 566 -9.14 13.11 17.95
CA ASP A 566 -10.48 12.60 18.28
C ASP A 566 -11.23 12.19 16.99
N VAL A 567 -11.04 10.94 16.60
CA VAL A 567 -11.63 10.31 15.40
C VAL A 567 -13.17 10.25 15.42
N GLU A 568 -13.84 10.49 16.55
CA GLU A 568 -15.28 10.25 16.69
C GLU A 568 -16.08 11.54 16.98
N ILE A 569 -15.39 12.66 17.25
CA ILE A 569 -16.01 13.90 17.74
C ILE A 569 -17.12 14.43 16.83
N LEU A 570 -16.89 14.44 15.51
CA LEU A 570 -17.85 14.99 14.56
C LEU A 570 -19.10 14.12 14.46
N HIS A 571 -18.94 12.79 14.48
CA HIS A 571 -20.06 11.86 14.40
C HIS A 571 -20.87 11.84 15.70
N ARG A 572 -20.20 11.70 16.85
CA ARG A 572 -20.83 11.69 18.18
C ARG A 572 -21.64 12.95 18.48
N ARG A 573 -21.23 14.10 17.95
CA ARG A 573 -21.96 15.39 18.10
C ARG A 573 -22.96 15.65 16.97
N GLY A 574 -23.09 14.76 15.99
CA GLY A 574 -23.97 14.95 14.83
C GLY A 574 -23.56 16.11 13.92
N ILE A 575 -22.28 16.51 13.97
CA ILE A 575 -21.71 17.60 13.14
C ILE A 575 -21.46 17.10 11.73
N ALA A 576 -21.03 15.84 11.57
CA ALA A 576 -20.80 15.23 10.27
C ALA A 576 -21.54 13.91 10.14
N ARG A 577 -21.98 13.62 8.91
CA ARG A 577 -22.47 12.29 8.52
C ARG A 577 -21.92 11.92 7.15
N ARG A 578 -21.66 10.62 6.96
CA ARG A 578 -21.17 10.04 5.70
C ARG A 578 -22.28 9.30 4.97
N LEU A 579 -22.28 9.38 3.65
CA LEU A 579 -23.29 8.80 2.77
C LEU A 579 -22.63 8.27 1.50
N PRO A 580 -23.18 7.21 0.86
CA PRO A 580 -22.66 6.72 -0.41
C PRO A 580 -22.63 7.83 -1.48
N ALA A 581 -21.55 7.89 -2.27
CA ALA A 581 -21.44 8.83 -3.38
C ALA A 581 -22.30 8.45 -4.60
N GLY A 582 -22.76 7.20 -4.65
CA GLY A 582 -23.51 6.62 -5.77
C GLY A 582 -22.64 6.14 -6.94
N GLY A 583 -21.33 6.32 -6.87
CA GLY A 583 -20.35 5.80 -7.82
C GLY A 583 -18.97 5.65 -7.17
N LEU A 584 -18.01 5.12 -7.92
CA LEU A 584 -16.67 4.78 -7.44
C LEU A 584 -15.67 5.93 -7.62
N GLY A 585 -14.92 6.22 -6.56
CA GLY A 585 -13.89 7.27 -6.53
C GLY A 585 -14.42 8.69 -6.73
N PRO A 586 -15.29 9.22 -5.85
CA PRO A 586 -15.74 10.61 -5.92
C PRO A 586 -14.53 11.55 -5.76
N ARG A 587 -14.24 12.39 -6.76
CA ARG A 587 -13.06 13.28 -6.75
C ARG A 587 -13.39 14.74 -6.47
N SER A 588 -14.45 15.23 -7.08
CA SER A 588 -14.84 16.64 -7.07
C SER A 588 -16.36 16.77 -6.97
N LEU A 589 -16.80 17.86 -6.37
CA LEU A 589 -18.18 18.14 -6.02
C LEU A 589 -18.59 19.51 -6.57
N ALA A 590 -19.83 19.62 -7.04
CA ALA A 590 -20.43 20.91 -7.42
C ALA A 590 -21.83 21.04 -6.81
N LEU A 591 -22.11 22.15 -6.14
CA LEU A 591 -23.40 22.41 -5.51
C LEU A 591 -24.22 23.41 -6.34
N SER A 592 -25.40 22.99 -6.75
CA SER A 592 -26.40 23.85 -7.38
C SER A 592 -27.42 24.31 -6.33
N GLU A 593 -27.22 25.51 -5.79
CA GLU A 593 -28.13 26.12 -4.82
C GLU A 593 -29.54 26.31 -5.41
N ALA A 594 -29.63 26.60 -6.71
CA ALA A 594 -30.89 26.82 -7.41
C ALA A 594 -31.77 25.57 -7.47
N THR A 595 -31.18 24.37 -7.49
CA THR A 595 -31.91 23.10 -7.57
C THR A 595 -31.86 22.29 -6.27
N GLY A 596 -31.01 22.69 -5.31
CA GLY A 596 -30.73 21.95 -4.09
C GLY A 596 -30.02 20.62 -4.37
N GLU A 597 -29.15 20.58 -5.38
CA GLU A 597 -28.52 19.36 -5.87
C GLU A 597 -27.00 19.42 -5.75
N LEU A 598 -26.42 18.33 -5.25
CA LEU A 598 -24.99 18.09 -5.20
C LEU A 598 -24.59 17.13 -6.32
N TRP A 599 -23.69 17.57 -7.18
CA TRP A 599 -23.19 16.81 -8.32
C TRP A 599 -21.81 16.24 -7.98
N VAL A 600 -21.64 14.94 -8.14
CA VAL A 600 -20.47 14.18 -7.68
C VAL A 600 -19.77 13.53 -8.88
N ALA A 601 -18.52 13.89 -9.12
CA ALA A 601 -17.70 13.31 -10.18
C ALA A 601 -17.05 12.00 -9.73
N ASN A 602 -17.51 10.86 -10.26
CA ASN A 602 -17.05 9.52 -9.89
C ASN A 602 -16.02 8.99 -10.87
N TYR A 603 -14.75 9.10 -10.50
CA TYR A 603 -13.61 8.85 -11.36
C TYR A 603 -13.59 7.43 -11.94
N PHE A 604 -13.83 6.40 -11.13
CA PHE A 604 -13.74 5.01 -11.60
C PHE A 604 -15.03 4.50 -12.28
N SER A 605 -16.16 5.17 -12.05
CA SER A 605 -17.44 4.84 -12.67
C SER A 605 -17.67 5.51 -14.02
N ASP A 606 -16.88 6.54 -14.39
CA ASP A 606 -17.14 7.38 -15.56
C ASP A 606 -18.54 8.02 -15.55
N THR A 607 -19.02 8.38 -14.35
CA THR A 607 -20.35 8.97 -14.14
C THR A 607 -20.31 10.24 -13.31
N ILE A 608 -21.37 11.04 -13.44
CA ILE A 608 -21.77 12.04 -12.46
C ILE A 608 -23.00 11.55 -11.71
N THR A 609 -22.91 11.47 -10.37
CA THR A 609 -24.09 11.25 -9.53
C THR A 609 -24.68 12.58 -9.10
N VAL A 610 -26.00 12.72 -9.19
CA VAL A 610 -26.73 13.89 -8.68
C VAL A 610 -27.47 13.48 -7.42
N LEU A 611 -27.10 14.09 -6.30
CA LEU A 611 -27.67 13.86 -4.98
C LEU A 611 -28.53 15.05 -4.55
N ASP A 612 -29.55 14.80 -3.75
CA ASP A 612 -30.22 15.82 -2.97
C ASP A 612 -29.26 16.40 -1.92
N ALA A 613 -28.98 17.70 -1.94
CA ALA A 613 -27.96 18.30 -1.08
C ALA A 613 -28.35 18.29 0.42
N GLU A 614 -29.65 18.18 0.73
CA GLU A 614 -30.14 18.17 2.11
C GLU A 614 -30.10 16.77 2.72
N THR A 615 -30.50 15.76 1.97
CA THR A 615 -30.71 14.39 2.45
C THR A 615 -29.62 13.42 2.01
N GLY A 616 -28.90 13.75 0.93
CA GLY A 616 -27.96 12.89 0.21
C GLY A 616 -28.61 11.77 -0.60
N ALA A 617 -29.93 11.80 -0.79
CA ALA A 617 -30.62 10.82 -1.61
C ALA A 617 -30.24 10.98 -3.10
N GLN A 618 -29.92 9.88 -3.77
CA GLN A 618 -29.60 9.90 -5.19
C GLN A 618 -30.83 10.23 -6.05
N ARG A 619 -30.71 11.30 -6.85
CA ARG A 619 -31.76 11.81 -7.75
C ARG A 619 -31.54 11.42 -9.20
N ALA A 620 -30.29 11.22 -9.61
CA ALA A 620 -29.93 10.76 -10.95
C ALA A 620 -28.48 10.28 -11.00
N GLU A 621 -28.18 9.59 -12.08
CA GLU A 621 -26.84 9.23 -12.52
C GLU A 621 -26.71 9.58 -14.00
N ILE A 622 -25.59 10.18 -14.38
CA ILE A 622 -25.31 10.63 -15.74
C ILE A 622 -24.03 9.94 -16.20
N ALA A 623 -24.13 9.05 -17.18
CA ALA A 623 -22.97 8.45 -17.82
C ALA A 623 -22.26 9.48 -18.73
N LEU A 624 -20.94 9.58 -18.62
CA LEU A 624 -20.12 10.52 -19.42
C LEU A 624 -19.60 9.91 -20.72
N GLY A 625 -20.08 8.72 -21.07
CA GLY A 625 -19.70 7.96 -22.26
C GLY A 625 -20.23 6.54 -22.19
N PRO A 626 -19.86 5.67 -23.15
CA PRO A 626 -20.18 4.26 -23.10
C PRO A 626 -19.62 3.62 -21.83
N VAL A 627 -20.42 2.81 -21.14
CA VAL A 627 -19.95 2.00 -20.01
C VAL A 627 -18.98 0.95 -20.54
N GLN A 628 -17.73 1.01 -20.07
CA GLN A 628 -16.68 0.09 -20.46
C GLN A 628 -16.36 -0.84 -19.30
N ALA A 629 -16.05 -2.10 -19.59
CA ALA A 629 -15.51 -3.01 -18.58
C ALA A 629 -14.16 -2.48 -18.08
N MET A 630 -13.88 -2.66 -16.79
CA MET A 630 -12.56 -2.34 -16.26
C MET A 630 -11.54 -3.35 -16.83
N SER A 631 -10.45 -2.82 -17.35
CA SER A 631 -9.25 -3.58 -17.65
C SER A 631 -8.55 -3.92 -16.34
N THR A 632 -7.72 -4.95 -16.32
CA THR A 632 -6.91 -5.32 -15.15
C THR A 632 -6.06 -4.16 -14.62
N TRP A 633 -5.55 -3.31 -15.52
CA TRP A 633 -4.87 -2.07 -15.17
C TRP A 633 -5.78 -1.11 -14.38
N ARG A 634 -7.00 -0.87 -14.88
CA ARG A 634 -7.97 0.04 -14.26
C ARG A 634 -8.48 -0.51 -12.92
N GLU A 635 -8.67 -1.82 -12.82
CA GLU A 635 -8.95 -2.51 -11.56
C GLU A 635 -7.82 -2.28 -10.55
N GLY A 636 -6.56 -2.39 -11.00
CA GLY A 636 -5.38 -2.09 -10.18
C GLY A 636 -5.31 -0.64 -9.70
N GLU A 637 -5.61 0.32 -10.58
CA GLU A 637 -5.69 1.74 -10.21
C GLU A 637 -6.80 1.99 -9.18
N LEU A 638 -7.98 1.39 -9.37
CA LEU A 638 -9.09 1.45 -8.41
C LEU A 638 -8.64 0.90 -7.05
N MET A 639 -8.08 -0.31 -7.03
CA MET A 639 -7.62 -0.95 -5.79
C MET A 639 -6.54 -0.11 -5.10
N ALA A 640 -5.58 0.45 -5.83
CA ALA A 640 -4.57 1.33 -5.24
C ALA A 640 -5.17 2.56 -4.53
N ASN A 641 -6.36 3.01 -4.96
CA ASN A 641 -7.09 4.13 -4.37
C ASN A 641 -8.16 3.72 -3.35
N ASP A 642 -8.57 2.45 -3.32
CA ASP A 642 -9.70 1.96 -2.53
C ASP A 642 -9.24 1.54 -1.14
N GLY A 643 -9.55 2.35 -0.14
CA GLY A 643 -9.24 2.04 1.25
C GLY A 643 -10.02 0.85 1.78
N ARG A 644 -11.12 0.42 1.15
CA ARG A 644 -11.92 -0.73 1.62
C ARG A 644 -11.18 -2.07 1.49
N ILE A 645 -10.05 -2.09 0.80
CA ILE A 645 -9.13 -3.23 0.75
C ILE A 645 -8.22 -3.29 1.98
N THR A 646 -8.24 -2.28 2.84
CA THR A 646 -7.42 -2.28 4.07
C THR A 646 -8.28 -2.43 5.31
N TYR A 647 -7.66 -2.86 6.40
CA TYR A 647 -8.35 -3.07 7.67
C TYR A 647 -9.10 -1.80 8.06
N GLN A 648 -10.43 -1.90 8.20
CA GLN A 648 -11.30 -0.80 8.64
C GLN A 648 -11.22 0.48 7.79
N ASN A 649 -10.75 0.39 6.54
CA ASN A 649 -10.73 1.50 5.60
C ASN A 649 -9.89 2.71 6.04
N TRP A 650 -8.81 2.51 6.79
CA TRP A 650 -7.95 3.60 7.29
C TRP A 650 -7.00 4.18 6.25
N ILE A 651 -6.60 3.36 5.28
CA ILE A 651 -5.56 3.73 4.32
C ILE A 651 -5.77 3.05 2.97
N SER A 652 -5.09 3.54 1.95
CA SER A 652 -4.91 2.89 0.64
C SER A 652 -3.46 3.07 0.18
N CYS A 653 -3.04 2.45 -0.92
CA CYS A 653 -1.73 2.76 -1.50
C CYS A 653 -1.59 4.25 -1.79
N THR A 654 -2.67 4.91 -2.25
CA THR A 654 -2.62 6.34 -2.55
C THR A 654 -2.61 7.26 -1.33
N SER A 655 -2.67 6.72 -0.11
CA SER A 655 -2.57 7.51 1.12
C SER A 655 -1.12 7.80 1.52
N CYS A 656 -0.17 6.96 1.08
CA CYS A 656 1.28 7.15 1.24
C CYS A 656 1.98 7.40 -0.10
N HIS A 657 1.44 6.89 -1.20
CA HIS A 657 1.92 7.20 -2.54
C HIS A 657 0.95 8.19 -3.17
N GLN A 658 1.42 9.22 -3.86
CA GLN A 658 0.49 10.15 -4.50
C GLN A 658 -0.32 9.43 -5.61
N GLU A 659 -1.34 10.10 -6.16
CA GLU A 659 -2.26 9.49 -7.15
C GLU A 659 -1.56 8.99 -8.41
N ASP A 660 -0.43 9.59 -8.76
CA ASP A 660 0.46 9.19 -9.86
C ASP A 660 1.50 8.13 -9.42
N THR A 661 1.38 7.59 -8.21
CA THR A 661 2.31 6.66 -7.55
C THR A 661 3.69 7.24 -7.18
N SER A 662 3.82 8.57 -7.17
CA SER A 662 5.01 9.23 -6.62
C SER A 662 5.10 9.06 -5.10
N SER A 663 6.26 9.41 -4.53
CA SER A 663 6.42 9.52 -3.08
C SER A 663 5.55 10.66 -2.51
N ASP A 664 5.11 10.52 -1.26
CA ASP A 664 4.53 11.58 -0.43
C ASP A 664 5.59 12.42 0.32
N GLY A 665 6.87 12.10 0.13
CA GLY A 665 8.00 12.81 0.71
C GLY A 665 8.11 12.69 2.23
N LEU A 666 7.38 11.76 2.84
CA LEU A 666 7.42 11.51 4.29
C LEU A 666 8.30 10.30 4.62
N ASN A 667 8.87 10.32 5.82
CA ASN A 667 9.57 9.16 6.38
C ASN A 667 8.61 8.29 7.17
N TRP A 668 8.39 7.05 6.76
CA TRP A 668 7.48 6.09 7.39
C TRP A 668 8.24 5.04 8.19
N ASP A 669 7.83 4.79 9.44
CA ASP A 669 8.33 3.71 10.28
C ASP A 669 7.70 2.36 9.89
N LEU A 670 8.29 1.74 8.87
CA LEU A 670 7.85 0.47 8.33
C LEU A 670 8.58 -0.70 9.00
N ALA A 671 7.85 -1.76 9.36
CA ALA A 671 8.41 -2.90 10.09
C ALA A 671 9.57 -3.60 9.37
N ASN A 672 9.62 -3.56 8.03
CA ASN A 672 10.71 -4.14 7.23
C ASN A 672 12.05 -3.43 7.39
N ASP A 673 12.04 -2.22 7.95
CA ASP A 673 13.19 -1.34 8.05
C ASP A 673 13.75 -1.26 9.48
N GLY A 674 13.02 -1.86 10.41
CA GLY A 674 13.24 -1.76 11.84
C GLY A 674 12.32 -0.74 12.47
N LEU A 675 11.66 -1.15 13.55
CA LEU A 675 10.86 -0.24 14.37
C LEU A 675 11.74 0.90 14.90
N GLY A 676 11.26 2.14 14.78
CA GLY A 676 11.99 3.35 15.10
C GLY A 676 13.02 3.78 14.05
N ASN A 677 12.98 3.19 12.85
CA ASN A 677 13.85 3.54 11.73
C ASN A 677 13.00 4.03 10.55
N ALA A 678 12.38 5.20 10.72
CA ALA A 678 11.53 5.80 9.70
C ALA A 678 12.33 6.15 8.44
N LYS A 679 11.77 5.83 7.27
CA LYS A 679 12.45 5.91 5.97
C LYS A 679 11.57 6.57 4.94
N ASN A 680 12.21 7.36 4.10
CA ASN A 680 11.53 8.10 3.05
C ASN A 680 10.77 7.12 2.16
N ASN A 681 9.49 7.40 1.95
CA ASN A 681 8.66 6.56 1.12
C ASN A 681 9.21 6.54 -0.33
N LYS A 682 9.43 5.34 -0.87
CA LYS A 682 9.93 5.20 -2.25
C LYS A 682 8.77 5.41 -3.22
N SER A 683 9.03 6.05 -4.36
CA SER A 683 8.05 6.05 -5.46
C SER A 683 7.80 4.61 -5.93
N LEU A 684 6.54 4.28 -6.25
CA LEU A 684 6.20 3.01 -6.86
C LEU A 684 6.24 3.05 -8.39
N GLN A 685 6.40 4.23 -8.99
CA GLN A 685 6.57 4.38 -10.43
C GLN A 685 7.76 3.52 -10.86
N ASP A 686 7.58 2.77 -11.95
CA ASP A 686 8.70 2.14 -12.65
C ASP A 686 9.48 1.10 -11.82
N THR A 687 8.98 0.75 -10.62
CA THR A 687 9.66 -0.16 -9.69
C THR A 687 9.72 -1.61 -10.17
N HIS A 688 8.88 -1.98 -11.15
CA HIS A 688 8.82 -3.33 -11.72
C HIS A 688 10.12 -3.75 -12.43
N PHE A 689 10.90 -2.80 -12.97
CA PHE A 689 12.19 -3.10 -13.61
C PHE A 689 13.42 -2.79 -12.73
N SER A 690 13.21 -2.33 -11.49
CA SER A 690 14.30 -2.03 -10.56
C SER A 690 14.30 -2.90 -9.29
N PRO A 691 14.30 -4.25 -9.38
CA PRO A 691 14.45 -5.11 -8.21
C PRO A 691 15.89 -5.10 -7.67
N PRO A 692 16.10 -5.34 -6.36
CA PRO A 692 15.09 -5.59 -5.32
C PRO A 692 14.32 -4.32 -4.91
N ALA A 693 13.12 -4.46 -4.34
CA ALA A 693 12.27 -3.35 -3.93
C ALA A 693 12.48 -2.93 -2.45
N MET A 694 12.00 -1.72 -2.11
CA MET A 694 12.29 -0.97 -0.86
C MET A 694 13.75 -0.47 -0.78
N TRP A 695 14.04 0.52 0.07
CA TRP A 695 15.41 1.11 0.18
C TRP A 695 16.47 0.12 0.69
N SER A 696 16.02 -0.90 1.41
CA SER A 696 16.90 -1.94 1.92
C SER A 696 16.99 -3.12 0.94
N GLY A 697 16.24 -3.12 -0.18
CA GLY A 697 16.17 -4.28 -1.07
C GLY A 697 15.72 -5.55 -0.34
N VAL A 698 14.89 -5.41 0.69
CA VAL A 698 14.36 -6.51 1.51
C VAL A 698 13.28 -7.31 0.78
N ARG A 699 12.71 -6.74 -0.28
CA ARG A 699 11.70 -7.38 -1.13
C ARG A 699 12.31 -7.77 -2.46
N ALA A 700 11.98 -8.97 -2.95
CA ALA A 700 12.55 -9.49 -4.18
C ALA A 700 12.20 -8.60 -5.39
N ASP A 701 10.96 -8.09 -5.42
CA ASP A 701 10.43 -7.21 -6.45
C ASP A 701 9.21 -6.41 -5.92
N VAL A 702 8.59 -5.62 -6.80
CA VAL A 702 7.40 -4.83 -6.45
C VAL A 702 6.18 -5.71 -6.09
N ALA A 703 6.05 -6.89 -6.69
CA ALA A 703 4.92 -7.79 -6.42
C ALA A 703 5.04 -8.37 -5.00
N ASP A 704 6.25 -8.76 -4.56
CA ASP A 704 6.53 -9.13 -3.17
C ASP A 704 6.27 -7.95 -2.21
N GLY A 705 6.60 -6.72 -2.62
CA GLY A 705 6.25 -5.50 -1.89
C GLY A 705 4.73 -5.32 -1.69
N VAL A 706 3.94 -5.45 -2.77
CA VAL A 706 2.47 -5.36 -2.70
C VAL A 706 1.89 -6.48 -1.82
N GLY A 707 2.35 -7.72 -2.00
CA GLY A 707 1.91 -8.85 -1.18
C GLY A 707 2.33 -8.72 0.30
N ALA A 708 3.39 -7.97 0.60
CA ALA A 708 3.72 -7.61 1.97
C ALA A 708 2.77 -6.53 2.52
N GLY A 709 2.43 -5.50 1.74
CA GLY A 709 1.41 -4.51 2.11
C GLY A 709 0.08 -5.17 2.48
N GLU A 710 -0.40 -6.12 1.68
CA GLU A 710 -1.59 -6.92 2.01
C GLU A 710 -1.47 -7.62 3.37
N ARG A 711 -0.32 -8.25 3.63
CA ARG A 711 -0.07 -8.99 4.87
C ARG A 711 0.05 -8.11 6.11
N PHE A 712 0.71 -6.96 6.01
CA PHE A 712 1.07 -6.12 7.16
C PHE A 712 0.19 -4.89 7.37
N GLN A 713 -0.52 -4.42 6.34
CA GLN A 713 -1.41 -3.25 6.40
C GLN A 713 -2.87 -3.63 6.14
N GLY A 714 -3.12 -4.64 5.29
CA GLY A 714 -4.47 -5.11 5.00
C GLY A 714 -5.11 -5.91 6.13
N PHE A 715 -4.32 -6.68 6.90
CA PHE A 715 -4.75 -7.64 7.94
C PHE A 715 -5.87 -8.61 7.51
N VAL A 716 -6.14 -8.69 6.20
CA VAL A 716 -7.13 -9.54 5.54
C VAL A 716 -6.44 -10.14 4.30
N PRO A 717 -6.54 -11.46 4.05
CA PRO A 717 -5.98 -12.05 2.84
C PRO A 717 -6.75 -11.55 1.61
N MET A 718 -6.06 -10.91 0.67
CA MET A 718 -6.67 -10.32 -0.53
C MET A 718 -5.98 -10.79 -1.82
N ALA A 719 -5.92 -12.10 -2.03
CA ALA A 719 -5.24 -12.72 -3.19
C ALA A 719 -5.73 -12.24 -4.59
N HIS A 720 -6.86 -11.50 -4.67
CA HIS A 720 -7.38 -10.91 -5.90
C HIS A 720 -6.83 -9.50 -6.19
N VAL A 721 -6.00 -8.92 -5.31
CA VAL A 721 -5.55 -7.52 -5.38
C VAL A 721 -4.14 -7.38 -5.97
N GLN A 722 -3.22 -8.27 -5.61
CA GLN A 722 -1.81 -8.21 -6.02
C GLN A 722 -1.59 -8.14 -7.53
N GLY A 723 -2.30 -8.97 -8.30
CA GLY A 723 -2.18 -9.03 -9.77
C GLY A 723 -2.56 -7.70 -10.45
N PRO A 724 -3.79 -7.20 -10.26
CA PRO A 724 -4.22 -5.91 -10.78
C PRO A 724 -3.31 -4.74 -10.37
N ILE A 725 -2.94 -4.62 -9.09
CA ILE A 725 -2.04 -3.55 -8.62
C ILE A 725 -0.66 -3.67 -9.30
N THR A 726 -0.11 -4.87 -9.44
CA THR A 726 1.18 -5.06 -10.11
C THR A 726 1.13 -4.65 -11.59
N GLU A 727 0.03 -4.96 -12.30
CA GLU A 727 -0.18 -4.47 -13.67
C GLU A 727 -0.32 -2.94 -13.70
N TYR A 728 -1.02 -2.34 -12.73
CA TYR A 728 -1.12 -0.88 -12.59
C TYR A 728 0.24 -0.21 -12.41
N LEU A 729 1.10 -0.76 -11.55
CA LEU A 729 2.45 -0.24 -11.30
C LEU A 729 3.40 -0.45 -12.49
N SER A 730 3.13 -1.45 -13.32
CA SER A 730 3.94 -1.79 -14.50
C SER A 730 3.44 -1.14 -15.80
N HIS A 731 2.36 -0.36 -15.74
CA HIS A 731 1.74 0.19 -16.94
C HIS A 731 2.48 1.43 -17.46
N PRO A 732 2.74 1.54 -18.78
CA PRO A 732 3.55 2.63 -19.38
C PRO A 732 2.84 4.00 -19.45
N ASP A 733 1.63 4.11 -18.90
CA ASP A 733 0.83 5.34 -18.93
C ASP A 733 1.29 6.30 -17.82
N ARG A 734 2.47 6.89 -18.04
CA ARG A 734 3.14 7.80 -17.10
C ARG A 734 3.55 9.09 -17.80
N ALA A 735 3.52 10.18 -17.06
CA ALA A 735 4.01 11.46 -17.54
C ALA A 735 5.53 11.36 -17.80
N PRO A 736 6.00 11.71 -18.99
CA PRO A 736 7.43 11.91 -19.21
C PRO A 736 7.91 13.10 -18.36
N SER A 737 9.22 13.17 -18.07
CA SER A 737 9.77 14.32 -17.34
C SER A 737 9.42 15.63 -18.06
N PRO A 738 8.81 16.61 -17.37
CA PRO A 738 8.47 17.89 -17.98
C PRO A 738 9.72 18.73 -18.31
N TYR A 739 10.87 18.38 -17.73
CA TYR A 739 12.18 19.02 -17.97
C TYR A 739 12.86 18.55 -19.27
N ARG A 740 12.31 17.54 -19.97
CA ARG A 740 12.90 17.00 -21.22
C ARG A 740 12.95 18.01 -22.38
N HIS A 741 12.21 19.11 -22.25
CA HIS A 741 12.12 20.18 -23.26
C HIS A 741 12.88 21.45 -22.85
N ASP A 742 13.63 21.39 -21.76
CA ASP A 742 14.52 22.48 -21.33
C ASP A 742 15.65 22.70 -22.35
N ASP A 743 16.41 23.78 -22.18
CA ASP A 743 17.46 24.20 -23.11
C ASP A 743 18.40 23.03 -23.48
N PRO A 744 18.38 22.57 -24.76
CA PRO A 744 19.18 21.44 -25.20
C PRO A 744 20.68 21.61 -24.95
N VAL A 745 21.17 22.86 -24.94
CA VAL A 745 22.58 23.16 -24.65
C VAL A 745 22.90 22.85 -23.19
N ILE A 746 22.03 23.23 -22.26
CA ILE A 746 22.20 22.94 -20.82
C ILE A 746 22.15 21.43 -20.60
N LEU A 747 21.17 20.74 -21.21
CA LEU A 747 20.99 19.30 -21.06
C LEU A 747 22.20 18.50 -21.60
N GLU A 748 22.75 18.90 -22.74
CA GLU A 748 23.94 18.25 -23.32
C GLU A 748 25.20 18.49 -22.47
N ARG A 749 25.36 19.68 -21.87
CA ARG A 749 26.45 19.94 -20.90
C ARG A 749 26.28 19.09 -19.66
N GLY A 750 25.07 19.05 -19.09
CA GLY A 750 24.72 18.24 -17.92
C GLY A 750 24.98 16.75 -18.13
N LYS A 751 24.62 16.21 -19.31
CA LYS A 751 24.90 14.83 -19.69
C LYS A 751 26.39 14.51 -19.71
N LYS A 752 27.23 15.43 -20.20
CA LYS A 752 28.69 15.25 -20.18
C LYS A 752 29.24 15.28 -18.77
N LEU A 753 28.72 16.17 -17.92
CA LEU A 753 29.09 16.26 -16.51
C LEU A 753 28.67 15.02 -15.73
N PHE A 754 27.51 14.43 -16.04
CA PHE A 754 27.04 13.17 -15.46
C PHE A 754 28.03 12.03 -15.71
N ALA A 755 28.52 11.88 -16.94
CA ALA A 755 29.56 10.89 -17.28
C ALA A 755 30.92 11.26 -16.64
N ALA A 756 31.31 12.54 -16.64
CA ALA A 756 32.58 12.98 -16.06
C ALA A 756 32.66 12.75 -14.54
N ALA A 757 31.53 12.96 -13.84
CA ALA A 757 31.38 12.66 -12.41
C ALA A 757 31.39 11.15 -12.13
N GLY A 758 31.23 10.29 -13.14
CA GLY A 758 31.15 8.83 -13.02
C GLY A 758 29.78 8.32 -12.59
N CYS A 759 28.72 9.13 -12.72
CA CYS A 759 27.36 8.74 -12.32
C CYS A 759 26.81 7.58 -13.17
N ASP A 760 27.23 7.48 -14.43
CA ASP A 760 26.85 6.44 -15.38
C ASP A 760 27.37 5.03 -15.05
N VAL A 761 28.35 4.93 -14.15
CA VAL A 761 28.86 3.65 -13.65
C VAL A 761 27.79 2.91 -12.83
N CYS A 762 27.12 3.62 -11.93
CA CYS A 762 26.04 3.06 -11.11
C CYS A 762 24.67 3.27 -11.75
N HIS A 763 24.51 4.31 -12.58
CA HIS A 763 23.24 4.64 -13.25
C HIS A 763 23.33 4.55 -14.78
N PRO A 764 23.60 3.37 -15.36
CA PRO A 764 23.62 3.19 -16.81
C PRO A 764 22.21 3.21 -17.43
N ALA A 765 22.09 3.77 -18.63
CA ALA A 765 20.87 3.69 -19.44
C ALA A 765 20.53 2.22 -19.81
N PRO A 766 19.25 1.89 -20.12
CA PRO A 766 18.09 2.78 -20.21
C PRO A 766 17.31 3.00 -18.91
N PHE A 767 17.61 2.23 -17.86
CA PHE A 767 16.88 2.28 -16.59
C PHE A 767 17.57 3.13 -15.51
N TYR A 768 18.78 3.63 -15.78
CA TYR A 768 19.55 4.46 -14.88
C TYR A 768 19.75 3.84 -13.49
N THR A 769 20.02 2.54 -13.47
CA THR A 769 20.40 1.74 -12.30
C THR A 769 21.19 0.51 -12.76
N ASP A 770 22.20 0.11 -12.00
CA ASP A 770 22.97 -1.12 -12.23
C ASP A 770 22.43 -2.33 -11.45
N LEU A 771 21.38 -2.12 -10.64
CA LEU A 771 20.74 -3.11 -9.76
C LEU A 771 21.71 -3.76 -8.77
N LYS A 772 22.74 -3.02 -8.33
CA LYS A 772 23.72 -3.49 -7.33
C LYS A 772 23.65 -2.67 -6.05
N PHE A 773 24.23 -3.24 -5.00
CA PHE A 773 24.39 -2.58 -3.72
C PHE A 773 25.74 -1.87 -3.63
N HIS A 774 25.74 -0.60 -3.24
CA HIS A 774 26.95 0.21 -3.05
C HIS A 774 27.02 0.77 -1.64
N ASP A 775 28.22 0.87 -1.09
CA ASP A 775 28.49 1.64 0.13
C ASP A 775 29.03 3.01 -0.28
N LEU A 776 28.18 4.03 -0.18
CA LEU A 776 28.55 5.41 -0.51
C LEU A 776 28.61 6.28 0.75
N GLY A 777 28.69 5.66 1.95
CA GLY A 777 28.74 6.39 3.22
C GLY A 777 27.42 6.98 3.69
N PHE A 778 26.28 6.53 3.15
CA PHE A 778 24.96 7.07 3.50
C PHE A 778 24.34 6.49 4.78
N GLY A 779 24.87 5.37 5.28
CA GLY A 779 24.32 4.66 6.43
C GLY A 779 24.14 5.54 7.68
N THR A 780 23.08 5.29 8.43
CA THR A 780 22.80 5.88 9.75
C THR A 780 22.99 4.84 10.86
N PRO A 781 23.14 5.26 12.14
CA PRO A 781 23.23 4.31 13.26
C PRO A 781 22.03 3.36 13.41
N ASN A 782 20.85 3.76 12.91
CA ASN A 782 19.63 2.95 12.97
C ASN A 782 19.51 1.98 11.78
N ASP A 783 20.38 2.11 10.77
CA ASP A 783 20.39 1.21 9.63
C ASP A 783 21.04 -0.11 9.97
N PHE A 784 20.37 -1.20 9.63
CA PHE A 784 20.85 -2.56 9.83
C PHE A 784 21.82 -3.02 8.72
N ARG A 785 22.20 -2.13 7.80
CA ARG A 785 23.17 -2.33 6.72
C ARG A 785 23.79 -1.00 6.30
N SER A 786 25.02 -1.02 5.79
CA SER A 786 25.70 0.17 5.25
C SER A 786 25.59 0.31 3.73
N ARG A 787 25.19 -0.77 3.03
CA ARG A 787 25.07 -0.83 1.57
C ARG A 787 23.61 -0.72 1.13
N PHE A 788 23.37 0.11 0.12
CA PHE A 788 22.04 0.40 -0.42
C PHE A 788 21.96 0.02 -1.90
N ASP A 789 20.79 -0.44 -2.37
CA ASP A 789 20.56 -0.67 -3.80
C ASP A 789 20.65 0.64 -4.57
N THR A 790 21.22 0.61 -5.77
CA THR A 790 21.22 1.78 -6.64
C THR A 790 19.81 2.02 -7.16
N PRO A 791 19.14 3.14 -6.79
CA PRO A 791 17.81 3.42 -7.30
C PRO A 791 17.87 3.78 -8.79
N SER A 792 16.78 3.52 -9.51
CA SER A 792 16.55 4.13 -10.82
C SER A 792 16.52 5.65 -10.69
N LEU A 793 17.17 6.37 -11.62
CA LEU A 793 17.02 7.83 -11.70
C LEU A 793 15.78 8.27 -12.48
N LYS A 794 15.02 7.34 -13.07
CA LYS A 794 13.80 7.72 -13.81
C LYS A 794 12.82 8.44 -12.91
N SER A 795 12.30 9.57 -13.38
CA SER A 795 11.35 10.41 -12.66
C SER A 795 11.87 10.94 -11.30
N THR A 796 13.19 10.99 -11.09
CA THR A 796 13.74 11.48 -9.80
C THR A 796 13.36 12.94 -9.51
N TYR A 797 12.98 13.72 -10.51
CA TYR A 797 12.45 15.07 -10.33
C TYR A 797 11.21 15.15 -9.42
N ARG A 798 10.50 14.04 -9.17
CA ARG A 798 9.33 13.96 -8.26
C ARG A 798 9.58 13.24 -6.95
N THR A 799 10.78 12.72 -6.71
CA THR A 799 11.04 11.83 -5.57
C THR A 799 11.65 12.55 -4.38
N ALA A 800 11.68 13.88 -4.38
CA ALA A 800 12.19 14.66 -3.26
C ALA A 800 11.32 14.45 -1.99
N PRO A 801 11.91 14.51 -0.79
CA PRO A 801 13.34 14.67 -0.53
C PRO A 801 14.14 13.42 -0.93
N TYR A 802 15.46 13.53 -1.06
CA TYR A 802 16.36 12.47 -1.54
C TYR A 802 17.09 11.77 -0.39
N LEU A 803 17.68 10.61 -0.72
CA LEU A 803 18.23 9.61 0.21
C LEU A 803 17.14 8.84 0.97
N HIS A 804 17.50 7.65 1.46
CA HIS A 804 16.57 6.70 2.10
C HIS A 804 15.94 7.24 3.39
N ASP A 805 16.51 8.26 4.00
CA ASP A 805 15.98 8.95 5.18
C ASP A 805 15.55 10.39 4.91
N GLY A 806 15.49 10.80 3.64
CA GLY A 806 14.98 12.11 3.23
C GLY A 806 15.80 13.31 3.70
N ARG A 807 17.05 13.11 4.18
CA ARG A 807 17.86 14.22 4.71
C ARG A 807 18.22 15.27 3.65
N ALA A 808 18.24 14.91 2.37
CA ALA A 808 18.55 15.83 1.28
C ALA A 808 17.26 16.44 0.70
N ALA A 809 16.90 17.67 1.08
CA ALA A 809 15.67 18.31 0.61
C ALA A 809 15.61 18.47 -0.92
N ASP A 810 16.76 18.68 -1.57
CA ASP A 810 16.87 18.77 -3.03
C ASP A 810 18.17 18.11 -3.57
N LEU A 811 18.27 18.01 -4.90
CA LEU A 811 19.44 17.40 -5.57
C LEU A 811 20.73 18.19 -5.34
N ARG A 812 20.65 19.51 -5.11
CA ARG A 812 21.85 20.31 -4.83
C ARG A 812 22.39 19.94 -3.46
N THR A 813 21.54 19.97 -2.43
CA THR A 813 21.90 19.56 -1.07
C THR A 813 22.45 18.13 -1.06
N LEU A 814 21.89 17.22 -1.84
CA LEU A 814 22.43 15.87 -2.03
C LEU A 814 23.92 15.90 -2.49
N PHE A 815 24.25 16.64 -3.55
CA PHE A 815 25.62 16.70 -4.07
C PHE A 815 26.60 17.55 -3.24
N THR A 816 26.11 18.55 -2.51
CA THR A 816 26.99 19.50 -1.79
C THR A 816 27.15 19.20 -0.31
N GLU A 817 26.10 18.71 0.36
CA GLU A 817 26.06 18.53 1.81
C GLU A 817 26.00 17.06 2.23
N HIS A 818 25.47 16.19 1.37
CA HIS A 818 25.27 14.77 1.66
C HIS A 818 25.99 13.83 0.68
N ASN A 819 27.18 14.21 0.24
CA ASN A 819 28.09 13.38 -0.56
C ASN A 819 29.42 13.15 0.19
N PRO A 820 29.44 12.24 1.19
CA PRO A 820 30.61 12.01 2.02
C PRO A 820 31.77 11.49 1.16
N ASP A 821 32.95 12.08 1.35
CA ASP A 821 34.18 11.75 0.61
C ASP A 821 34.07 11.77 -0.92
N ASP A 822 33.06 12.45 -1.47
CA ASP A 822 32.80 12.55 -2.92
C ASP A 822 32.56 11.17 -3.58
N LEU A 823 31.98 10.23 -2.81
CA LEU A 823 31.71 8.85 -3.23
C LEU A 823 30.50 8.73 -4.16
N HIS A 824 29.51 9.61 -4.04
CA HIS A 824 28.29 9.62 -4.85
C HIS A 824 28.41 10.57 -6.06
N GLY A 825 29.28 10.17 -6.99
CA GLY A 825 29.70 11.02 -8.10
C GLY A 825 30.73 12.06 -7.64
N ARG A 826 31.73 12.29 -8.49
CA ARG A 826 32.83 13.22 -8.20
C ARG A 826 32.43 14.66 -8.51
N THR A 827 31.68 15.29 -7.61
CA THR A 827 31.05 16.61 -7.84
C THR A 827 31.68 17.73 -7.03
N ARG A 828 32.52 17.45 -6.03
CA ARG A 828 33.15 18.47 -5.15
C ARG A 828 33.92 19.55 -5.90
N GLY A 829 34.46 19.23 -7.09
CA GLY A 829 35.21 20.16 -7.94
C GLY A 829 34.36 20.99 -8.90
N PHE A 830 33.05 20.75 -8.98
CA PHE A 830 32.18 21.45 -9.93
C PHE A 830 31.87 22.86 -9.44
N SER A 831 31.89 23.80 -10.39
CA SER A 831 31.33 25.13 -10.19
C SER A 831 29.82 25.05 -9.98
N ARG A 832 29.23 26.14 -9.46
CA ARG A 832 27.77 26.23 -9.28
C ARG A 832 27.01 25.97 -10.59
N GLN A 833 27.48 26.51 -11.71
CA GLN A 833 26.84 26.33 -13.00
C GLN A 833 26.94 24.89 -13.50
N GLU A 834 28.09 24.23 -13.33
CA GLU A 834 28.25 22.82 -13.71
C GLU A 834 27.31 21.93 -12.89
N LEU A 835 27.16 22.20 -11.59
CA LEU A 835 26.19 21.49 -10.77
C LEU A 835 24.75 21.75 -11.20
N ASP A 836 24.42 22.98 -11.59
CA ASP A 836 23.08 23.34 -12.11
C ASP A 836 22.77 22.58 -13.40
N ASP A 837 23.74 22.46 -14.30
CA ASP A 837 23.61 21.71 -15.55
C ASP A 837 23.44 20.21 -15.29
N LEU A 838 24.23 19.65 -14.37
CA LEU A 838 24.11 18.24 -13.95
C LEU A 838 22.71 17.97 -13.40
N ILE A 839 22.23 18.81 -12.48
CA ILE A 839 20.90 18.69 -11.88
C ILE A 839 19.81 18.81 -12.96
N ALA A 840 19.95 19.76 -13.90
CA ALA A 840 19.02 19.91 -15.01
C ALA A 840 18.92 18.62 -15.84
N TYR A 841 20.06 18.01 -16.18
CA TYR A 841 20.08 16.72 -16.87
C TYR A 841 19.45 15.59 -16.05
N VAL A 842 19.82 15.44 -14.76
CA VAL A 842 19.25 14.39 -13.89
C VAL A 842 17.73 14.49 -13.80
N ARG A 843 17.17 15.71 -13.76
CA ARG A 843 15.72 15.92 -13.76
C ARG A 843 15.02 15.47 -15.04
N THR A 844 15.74 15.35 -16.16
CA THR A 844 15.17 14.88 -17.43
C THR A 844 15.03 13.36 -17.52
N LEU A 845 15.74 12.63 -16.65
CA LEU A 845 15.71 11.17 -16.57
C LEU A 845 14.39 10.73 -15.94
#